data_AF-A0A2V8X2D3-F1
#
_entry.id   AF-A0A2V8X2D3-F1
#
_cell.length_a   1.000
_cell.length_b   1.000
_cell.length_c   1.000
_cell.angle_alpha   90.00
_cell.angle_beta   90.00
_cell.angle_gamma   90.00
#
_symmetry.space_group_name_H-M   'P 1'
#
loop_
_entity.id
_entity.type
_entity.pdbx_description
1 polymer ?
#
loop_
_entity_poly.entity_id
_entity_poly.type
_entity_poly.pdbx_seq_one_letter_code
_entity_poly.pdbx_strand_id
1 'polypeptide(L)'
;MDEVGRTDRRVRRVVVALQAELEQWLKQANREDTIRVISGGPGSGKSSFARIFAAQIAQNGKPKVLFVPLHLIDASKDLVDEVGRFVRDEGVMLQNPLDPESPEPNLLIIFDGLDELASQGKAAAETARAFLREVERTAEKRNLQILKLRVLISGRELVVQESESELRRARQIISLLPYFVPQSREHERPLGRDGEEYVDPEKLLADDLRQQWWKTYGALTGKGYKRLPKELSRPELDEITAQPLLNYLVALSFTRDKLDFTKEINLNTIYGDLVAAVHERGYEKYRPYAPIRNMSSGEFSRVLEEIGLAAWHGDGRTTTVSEIEEHCRVSGVGALLSVFQEGAKAGVTRLLAAFFFRQYGQRGSGDPTFVFTHKSFGEYLAARRIVRAIEKIIRELQRRAESPDEGWDERDALKHWAQVCGPSPLSRYLHVFLLNEMESRPSSELVRWQSRLAKLFSYMLQHGMPMEQLQLGPFRHALFQARNAEEALLVALNACARVTEQVSAIEQPDPAAFGAWFKRMQGQRTSGESVLAASCLSFLDLSAICLDISDFYGADFTSAKLAMLVAYFATFAHSNLSNTDLRGATLERANLERANLERANLERAHLPQANLEGVNLEGANLKGANLEGANLRRANLGGANVERANLERVNLKGANLEGAHLEGANLRGANLGGANLEKANFEGANMEGAELKAAKPQDERNQAERGGLPGTHLLRVLRRMRANVHSPVRNFRQRHHAQSPLPGCLTLRGFRSGFTTEPRHREKLKAQRARVVVPLFGEIPSLGKFPPLSKLLTQREGVHRYPQRGCSQRQYRLALLVHPAFKFPERHVS
;
A
#
# COMPACT_ATOMS: atom_id res chain seq x y z
N MET A 1 13.64 -42.67 4.81
CA MET A 1 12.93 -42.18 6.01
C MET A 1 13.88 -41.22 6.70
N ASP A 2 13.48 -39.97 6.88
CA ASP A 2 13.97 -39.08 7.94
C ASP A 2 12.79 -38.16 8.24
N GLU A 3 12.09 -38.43 9.33
CA GLU A 3 10.94 -37.63 9.78
C GLU A 3 11.43 -36.42 10.57
N VAL A 4 11.86 -35.38 9.86
CA VAL A 4 12.04 -34.03 10.41
C VAL A 4 11.11 -33.08 9.64
N GLY A 5 10.47 -32.17 10.39
CA GLY A 5 9.26 -31.47 9.95
C GLY A 5 9.42 -30.58 8.71
N ARG A 6 8.27 -30.18 8.17
CA ARG A 6 8.13 -29.18 7.09
C ARG A 6 8.72 -27.83 7.52
N THR A 7 10.01 -27.64 7.31
CA THR A 7 10.66 -26.33 7.22
C THR A 7 10.81 -25.94 5.76
N ASP A 8 10.69 -24.64 5.47
CA ASP A 8 10.82 -24.10 4.12
C ASP A 8 12.11 -24.58 3.44
N ARG A 9 11.95 -25.31 2.33
CA ARG A 9 13.00 -25.41 1.32
C ARG A 9 13.12 -24.03 0.66
N ARG A 10 14.00 -23.16 1.21
CA ARG A 10 14.38 -21.90 0.57
C ARG A 10 14.86 -22.16 -0.86
N VAL A 11 14.00 -21.89 -1.84
CA VAL A 11 14.30 -22.04 -3.27
C VAL A 11 15.33 -20.97 -3.63
N ARG A 12 16.55 -21.40 -4.01
CA ARG A 12 17.61 -20.48 -4.40
C ARG A 12 17.38 -20.00 -5.84
N ARG A 13 16.92 -18.75 -6.00
CA ARG A 13 16.75 -18.12 -7.32
C ARG A 13 18.11 -17.69 -7.88
N VAL A 14 18.44 -18.12 -9.10
CA VAL A 14 19.70 -17.81 -9.79
C VAL A 14 19.37 -17.08 -11.09
N VAL A 15 20.05 -15.96 -11.33
CA VAL A 15 19.91 -15.18 -12.57
C VAL A 15 20.76 -15.83 -13.66
N VAL A 16 20.19 -15.99 -14.86
CA VAL A 16 20.83 -16.60 -16.03
C VAL A 16 20.40 -15.87 -17.30
N ALA A 17 21.27 -15.85 -18.31
CA ALA A 17 20.90 -15.39 -19.65
C ALA A 17 20.00 -16.43 -20.33
N LEU A 18 18.69 -16.15 -20.42
CA LEU A 18 17.65 -17.08 -20.89
C LEU A 18 18.03 -17.87 -22.17
N GLN A 19 18.51 -17.16 -23.20
CA GLN A 19 18.87 -17.79 -24.46
C GLN A 19 20.09 -18.72 -24.29
N ALA A 20 21.11 -18.31 -23.54
CA ALA A 20 22.29 -19.12 -23.30
C ALA A 20 21.97 -20.38 -22.48
N GLU A 21 21.13 -20.27 -21.43
CA GLU A 21 20.68 -21.41 -20.62
C GLU A 21 19.90 -22.43 -21.47
N LEU A 22 18.99 -21.96 -22.34
CA LEU A 22 18.23 -22.84 -23.23
C LEU A 22 19.09 -23.44 -24.35
N GLU A 23 20.03 -22.70 -24.93
CA GLU A 23 20.99 -23.25 -25.89
C GLU A 23 21.94 -24.27 -25.24
N GLN A 24 22.37 -24.03 -24.00
CA GLN A 24 23.18 -24.97 -23.23
C GLN A 24 22.41 -26.25 -22.91
N TRP A 25 21.16 -26.13 -22.47
CA TRP A 25 20.23 -27.26 -22.32
C TRP A 25 20.02 -28.01 -23.65
N LEU A 26 19.95 -27.30 -24.79
CA LEU A 26 19.87 -27.94 -26.10
C LEU A 26 21.18 -28.65 -26.53
N LYS A 27 22.34 -28.20 -26.05
CA LYS A 27 23.65 -28.86 -26.28
C LYS A 27 23.88 -30.04 -25.34
N GLN A 28 23.40 -29.98 -24.10
CA GLN A 28 23.47 -31.05 -23.12
C GLN A 28 22.44 -32.14 -23.45
N ALA A 29 22.87 -33.20 -24.13
CA ALA A 29 22.03 -34.31 -24.58
C ALA A 29 21.60 -35.27 -23.43
N ASN A 30 21.00 -34.73 -22.37
CA ASN A 30 20.54 -35.46 -21.20
C ASN A 30 19.10 -35.99 -21.39
N ARG A 31 18.89 -37.29 -21.09
CA ARG A 31 17.59 -37.97 -21.19
C ARG A 31 16.71 -37.77 -19.95
N GLU A 32 17.31 -37.39 -18.83
CA GLU A 32 16.60 -37.06 -17.58
C GLU A 32 16.25 -35.56 -17.50
N ASP A 33 16.55 -34.79 -18.55
CA ASP A 33 16.35 -33.34 -18.55
C ASP A 33 15.66 -32.87 -19.84
N THR A 34 14.42 -33.30 -19.99
CA THR A 34 13.67 -33.27 -21.25
C THR A 34 12.66 -32.13 -21.36
N ILE A 35 12.33 -31.47 -20.24
CA ILE A 35 11.28 -30.45 -20.15
C ILE A 35 11.83 -29.17 -19.52
N ARG A 36 11.49 -28.02 -20.11
CA ARG A 36 11.69 -26.68 -19.57
C ARG A 36 10.40 -25.87 -19.63
N VAL A 37 10.14 -25.04 -18.63
CA VAL A 37 8.95 -24.19 -18.55
C VAL A 37 9.38 -22.73 -18.39
N ILE A 38 9.00 -21.88 -19.35
CA ILE A 38 9.18 -20.43 -19.29
C ILE A 38 7.94 -19.82 -18.61
N SER A 39 8.18 -19.26 -17.42
CA SER A 39 7.16 -18.64 -16.56
C SER A 39 7.24 -17.11 -16.62
N GLY A 40 6.14 -16.42 -16.35
CA GLY A 40 6.14 -14.97 -16.13
C GLY A 40 4.77 -14.31 -16.30
N GLY A 41 4.68 -13.02 -15.96
CA GLY A 41 3.44 -12.25 -16.05
C GLY A 41 2.88 -12.05 -17.46
N PRO A 42 1.63 -11.55 -17.60
CA PRO A 42 1.11 -11.03 -18.86
C PRO A 42 2.06 -9.96 -19.46
N GLY A 43 2.19 -9.92 -20.80
CA GLY A 43 3.06 -8.94 -21.46
C GLY A 43 4.57 -9.15 -21.30
N SER A 44 5.03 -10.16 -20.54
CA SER A 44 6.45 -10.43 -20.27
C SER A 44 7.27 -10.97 -21.45
N GLY A 45 6.70 -11.05 -22.65
CA GLY A 45 7.41 -11.47 -23.86
C GLY A 45 7.55 -12.98 -24.10
N LYS A 46 7.01 -13.87 -23.23
CA LYS A 46 7.10 -15.34 -23.36
C LYS A 46 6.88 -15.87 -24.78
N SER A 47 5.71 -15.60 -25.36
CA SER A 47 5.33 -16.08 -26.69
C SER A 47 6.18 -15.46 -27.81
N SER A 48 6.59 -14.20 -27.65
CA SER A 48 7.51 -13.55 -28.59
C SER A 48 8.89 -14.20 -28.57
N PHE A 49 9.42 -14.48 -27.37
CA PHE A 49 10.67 -15.22 -27.19
C PHE A 49 10.55 -16.63 -27.76
N ALA A 50 9.50 -17.37 -27.41
CA ALA A 50 9.28 -18.75 -27.86
C ALA A 50 9.25 -18.86 -29.40
N ARG A 51 8.61 -17.90 -30.10
CA ARG A 51 8.60 -17.84 -31.57
C ARG A 51 9.95 -17.46 -32.17
N ILE A 52 10.66 -16.48 -31.59
CA ILE A 52 12.00 -16.08 -32.05
C ILE A 52 12.99 -17.23 -31.86
N PHE A 53 12.96 -17.89 -30.71
CA PHE A 53 13.77 -19.07 -30.40
C PHE A 53 13.45 -20.23 -31.35
N ALA A 54 12.17 -20.50 -31.62
CA ALA A 54 11.76 -21.48 -32.64
C ALA A 54 12.38 -21.15 -34.01
N ALA A 55 12.27 -19.90 -34.47
CA ALA A 55 12.82 -19.48 -35.75
C ALA A 55 14.36 -19.62 -35.82
N GLN A 56 15.08 -19.28 -34.74
CA GLN A 56 16.54 -19.44 -34.64
C GLN A 56 16.96 -20.92 -34.68
N ILE A 57 16.29 -21.80 -33.92
CA ILE A 57 16.56 -23.23 -33.94
C ILE A 57 16.24 -23.84 -35.32
N ALA A 58 15.15 -23.41 -35.97
CA ALA A 58 14.81 -23.84 -37.33
C ALA A 58 15.88 -23.44 -38.35
N GLN A 59 16.43 -22.22 -38.27
CA GLN A 59 17.53 -21.76 -39.13
C GLN A 59 18.83 -22.56 -38.93
N ASN A 60 19.13 -22.98 -37.70
CA ASN A 60 20.29 -23.82 -37.38
C ASN A 60 20.10 -25.30 -37.79
N GLY A 61 18.87 -25.73 -38.07
CA GLY A 61 18.53 -27.04 -38.64
C GLY A 61 18.65 -28.26 -37.70
N LYS A 62 19.25 -28.13 -36.51
CA LYS A 62 19.35 -29.18 -35.48
C LYS A 62 19.27 -28.58 -34.06
N PRO A 63 18.42 -29.08 -33.14
CA PRO A 63 17.34 -30.05 -33.37
C PRO A 63 16.30 -29.52 -34.38
N LYS A 64 15.48 -30.41 -34.96
CA LYS A 64 14.25 -29.95 -35.63
C LYS A 64 13.34 -29.33 -34.57
N VAL A 65 12.50 -28.36 -34.96
CA VAL A 65 11.60 -27.68 -34.04
C VAL A 65 10.17 -27.64 -34.56
N LEU A 66 9.23 -27.95 -33.68
CA LEU A 66 7.79 -27.78 -33.90
C LEU A 66 7.26 -26.75 -32.90
N PHE A 67 6.56 -25.73 -33.38
CA PHE A 67 5.91 -24.73 -32.55
C PHE A 67 4.40 -24.97 -32.54
N VAL A 68 3.81 -25.15 -31.36
CA VAL A 68 2.40 -25.50 -31.17
C VAL A 68 1.73 -24.47 -30.24
N PRO A 69 0.87 -23.58 -30.75
CA PRO A 69 0.03 -22.72 -29.93
C PRO A 69 -1.03 -23.55 -29.21
N LEU A 70 -1.09 -23.47 -27.87
CA LEU A 70 -1.93 -24.38 -27.09
C LEU A 70 -3.44 -24.10 -27.21
N HIS A 71 -3.87 -22.89 -27.56
CA HIS A 71 -5.28 -22.63 -27.92
C HIS A 71 -5.77 -23.37 -29.18
N LEU A 72 -4.89 -24.02 -29.95
CA LEU A 72 -5.25 -24.85 -31.10
C LEU A 72 -5.34 -26.35 -30.76
N ILE A 73 -5.02 -26.73 -29.51
CA ILE A 73 -5.01 -28.12 -29.01
C ILE A 73 -6.16 -28.33 -28.03
N ASP A 74 -6.92 -29.41 -28.24
CA ASP A 74 -7.95 -29.83 -27.29
C ASP A 74 -7.36 -30.73 -26.19
N ALA A 75 -7.00 -30.12 -25.06
CA ALA A 75 -6.37 -30.81 -23.94
C ALA A 75 -7.27 -31.83 -23.20
N SER A 76 -8.51 -32.03 -23.64
CA SER A 76 -9.37 -33.13 -23.14
C SER A 76 -9.14 -34.46 -23.86
N LYS A 77 -8.42 -34.46 -24.98
CA LYS A 77 -8.10 -35.63 -25.81
C LYS A 77 -6.65 -36.08 -25.63
N ASP A 78 -6.28 -37.18 -26.29
CA ASP A 78 -4.91 -37.67 -26.30
C ASP A 78 -3.97 -36.67 -27.00
N LEU A 79 -2.84 -36.38 -26.35
CA LEU A 79 -1.83 -35.44 -26.80
C LEU A 79 -1.20 -35.83 -28.15
N VAL A 80 -0.98 -37.13 -28.37
CA VAL A 80 -0.37 -37.65 -29.60
C VAL A 80 -1.36 -37.44 -30.75
N ASP A 81 -2.64 -37.75 -30.56
CA ASP A 81 -3.67 -37.58 -31.59
C ASP A 81 -3.90 -36.10 -31.95
N GLU A 82 -3.97 -35.21 -30.98
CA GLU A 82 -4.20 -33.77 -31.22
C GLU A 82 -2.99 -33.05 -31.82
N VAL A 83 -1.76 -33.41 -31.44
CA VAL A 83 -0.56 -32.92 -32.14
C VAL A 83 -0.51 -33.48 -33.56
N GLY A 84 -0.88 -34.75 -33.76
CA GLY A 84 -1.02 -35.34 -35.09
C GLY A 84 -2.08 -34.64 -35.94
N ARG A 85 -3.21 -34.22 -35.33
CA ARG A 85 -4.25 -33.41 -35.98
C ARG A 85 -3.70 -32.05 -36.37
N PHE A 86 -3.15 -31.28 -35.43
CA PHE A 86 -2.57 -29.96 -35.67
C PHE A 86 -1.56 -29.96 -36.82
N VAL A 87 -0.64 -30.93 -36.83
CA VAL A 87 0.41 -31.04 -37.85
C VAL A 87 -0.14 -31.39 -39.25
N ARG A 88 -1.24 -32.15 -39.33
CA ARG A 88 -1.98 -32.42 -40.58
C ARG A 88 -2.79 -31.21 -41.05
N ASP A 89 -3.54 -30.58 -40.15
CA ASP A 89 -4.43 -29.45 -40.44
C ASP A 89 -3.64 -28.23 -40.95
N GLU A 90 -2.48 -27.94 -40.35
CA GLU A 90 -1.55 -26.88 -40.79
C GLU A 90 -0.64 -27.32 -41.98
N GLY A 91 -0.71 -28.58 -42.41
CA GLY A 91 0.10 -29.11 -43.52
C GLY A 91 1.61 -29.17 -43.27
N VAL A 92 2.05 -29.17 -42.00
CA VAL A 92 3.47 -29.00 -41.63
C VAL A 92 4.28 -30.29 -41.78
N MET A 93 3.69 -31.47 -41.50
CA MET A 93 4.31 -32.78 -41.73
C MET A 93 3.26 -33.84 -42.10
N LEU A 94 3.69 -34.86 -42.84
CA LEU A 94 2.84 -36.01 -43.24
C LEU A 94 2.71 -37.09 -42.16
N GLN A 95 3.63 -37.13 -41.19
CA GLN A 95 3.64 -38.10 -40.08
C GLN A 95 3.62 -37.36 -38.75
N ASN A 96 2.99 -37.95 -37.74
CA ASN A 96 2.88 -37.30 -36.44
C ASN A 96 4.22 -37.37 -35.68
N PRO A 97 4.79 -36.24 -35.26
CA PRO A 97 6.10 -36.21 -34.60
C PRO A 97 6.13 -36.83 -33.18
N LEU A 98 4.96 -37.13 -32.61
CA LEU A 98 4.84 -37.82 -31.32
C LEU A 98 4.64 -39.34 -31.42
N ASP A 99 4.41 -39.90 -32.62
CA ASP A 99 4.22 -41.36 -32.78
C ASP A 99 5.46 -42.14 -32.30
N PRO A 100 5.30 -43.33 -31.68
CA PRO A 100 6.43 -44.15 -31.23
C PRO A 100 7.42 -44.47 -32.36
N GLU A 101 6.87 -44.86 -33.53
CA GLU A 101 7.60 -45.21 -34.75
C GLU A 101 8.08 -43.98 -35.56
N SER A 102 7.76 -42.75 -35.14
CA SER A 102 8.17 -41.55 -35.86
C SER A 102 9.70 -41.50 -35.97
N PRO A 103 10.26 -41.48 -37.21
CA PRO A 103 11.69 -41.66 -37.46
C PRO A 103 12.53 -40.43 -37.10
N GLU A 104 11.88 -39.31 -36.77
CA GLU A 104 12.55 -38.02 -36.52
C GLU A 104 13.48 -38.09 -35.30
N PRO A 105 14.82 -38.00 -35.48
CA PRO A 105 15.76 -38.02 -34.38
C PRO A 105 15.96 -36.61 -33.84
N ASN A 106 15.79 -36.45 -32.53
CA ASN A 106 16.10 -35.23 -31.80
C ASN A 106 15.25 -34.00 -32.22
N LEU A 107 13.97 -34.05 -31.86
CA LEU A 107 12.97 -33.00 -32.01
C LEU A 107 12.85 -32.14 -30.74
N LEU A 108 12.69 -30.84 -30.91
CA LEU A 108 12.21 -29.89 -29.91
C LEU A 108 10.75 -29.54 -30.21
N ILE A 109 9.84 -29.71 -29.26
CA ILE A 109 8.47 -29.16 -29.34
C ILE A 109 8.37 -27.95 -28.41
N ILE A 110 7.81 -26.86 -28.91
CA ILE A 110 7.57 -25.63 -28.16
C ILE A 110 6.05 -25.44 -28.05
N PHE A 111 5.50 -25.70 -26.86
CA PHE A 111 4.10 -25.45 -26.54
C PHE A 111 3.94 -24.04 -25.96
N ASP A 112 3.24 -23.15 -26.66
CA ASP A 112 3.05 -21.75 -26.24
C ASP A 112 1.64 -21.53 -25.67
N GLY A 113 1.53 -21.05 -24.42
CA GLY A 113 0.25 -20.68 -23.81
C GLY A 113 -0.39 -21.72 -22.91
N LEU A 114 0.33 -22.29 -21.93
CA LEU A 114 -0.23 -23.23 -20.94
C LEU A 114 -1.41 -22.62 -20.17
N ASP A 115 -1.41 -21.30 -19.98
CA ASP A 115 -2.53 -20.56 -19.38
C ASP A 115 -3.78 -20.46 -20.26
N GLU A 116 -3.69 -20.79 -21.55
CA GLU A 116 -4.84 -20.83 -22.46
C GLU A 116 -5.65 -22.13 -22.25
N LEU A 117 -4.96 -23.25 -21.95
CA LEU A 117 -5.58 -24.49 -21.46
C LEU A 117 -6.16 -24.32 -20.05
N ALA A 118 -5.46 -23.56 -19.20
CA ALA A 118 -5.86 -23.29 -17.81
C ALA A 118 -6.98 -22.24 -17.65
N SER A 119 -7.85 -22.09 -18.65
CA SER A 119 -8.87 -21.04 -18.67
C SER A 119 -10.13 -21.35 -17.81
N GLN A 120 -10.48 -22.61 -17.55
CA GLN A 120 -11.74 -23.02 -16.89
C GLN A 120 -11.68 -23.24 -15.34
N GLY A 121 -11.28 -22.22 -14.56
CA GLY A 121 -11.31 -22.26 -13.09
C GLY A 121 -10.52 -23.41 -12.43
N LYS A 122 -11.03 -23.98 -11.32
CA LYS A 122 -10.36 -25.09 -10.60
C LYS A 122 -10.17 -26.36 -11.44
N ALA A 123 -11.04 -26.60 -12.43
CA ALA A 123 -10.88 -27.71 -13.36
C ALA A 123 -9.67 -27.47 -14.30
N ALA A 124 -9.43 -26.22 -14.70
CA ALA A 124 -8.33 -25.86 -15.60
C ALA A 124 -6.93 -26.01 -15.00
N ALA A 125 -6.75 -25.70 -13.71
CA ALA A 125 -5.49 -25.97 -13.02
C ALA A 125 -5.15 -27.47 -13.10
N GLU A 126 -6.17 -28.32 -12.96
CA GLU A 126 -6.02 -29.77 -13.16
C GLU A 126 -5.86 -30.15 -14.64
N THR A 127 -6.49 -29.45 -15.59
CA THR A 127 -6.26 -29.63 -17.04
C THR A 127 -4.82 -29.32 -17.43
N ALA A 128 -4.24 -28.21 -16.94
CA ALA A 128 -2.84 -27.85 -17.19
C ALA A 128 -1.86 -28.85 -16.55
N ARG A 129 -2.15 -29.34 -15.33
CA ARG A 129 -1.39 -30.43 -14.70
C ARG A 129 -1.51 -31.76 -15.46
N ALA A 130 -2.70 -32.11 -15.93
CA ALA A 130 -2.94 -33.32 -16.71
C ALA A 130 -2.19 -33.27 -18.04
N PHE A 131 -2.23 -32.13 -18.73
CA PHE A 131 -1.43 -31.86 -19.93
C PHE A 131 0.07 -31.99 -19.64
N LEU A 132 0.59 -31.40 -18.55
CA LEU A 132 2.00 -31.52 -18.16
C LEU A 132 2.40 -32.98 -17.85
N ARG A 133 1.57 -33.73 -17.12
CA ARG A 133 1.79 -35.17 -16.86
C ARG A 133 1.80 -35.99 -18.15
N GLU A 134 0.93 -35.68 -19.10
CA GLU A 134 0.89 -36.39 -20.37
C GLU A 134 2.12 -36.07 -21.23
N VAL A 135 2.53 -34.80 -21.30
CA VAL A 135 3.78 -34.37 -21.96
C VAL A 135 4.99 -35.09 -21.35
N GLU A 136 5.08 -35.18 -20.01
CA GLU A 136 6.16 -35.90 -19.32
C GLU A 136 6.14 -37.39 -19.66
N ARG A 137 4.97 -38.05 -19.56
CA ARG A 137 4.77 -39.46 -19.93
C ARG A 137 5.19 -39.74 -21.39
N THR A 138 4.86 -38.85 -22.33
CA THR A 138 5.23 -38.99 -23.74
C THR A 138 6.74 -38.78 -23.95
N ALA A 139 7.34 -37.78 -23.29
CA ALA A 139 8.76 -37.51 -23.37
C ALA A 139 9.60 -38.67 -22.80
N GLU A 140 9.22 -39.22 -21.64
CA GLU A 140 9.91 -40.37 -21.05
C GLU A 140 9.86 -41.60 -21.97
N LYS A 141 8.66 -41.94 -22.50
CA LYS A 141 8.50 -43.05 -23.47
C LYS A 141 9.34 -42.88 -24.73
N ARG A 142 9.37 -41.68 -25.32
CA ARG A 142 10.16 -41.42 -26.55
C ARG A 142 11.68 -41.45 -26.27
N ASN A 143 12.12 -41.21 -25.03
CA ASN A 143 13.54 -41.06 -24.66
C ASN A 143 14.20 -42.28 -24.01
N LEU A 144 13.48 -43.41 -23.87
CA LEU A 144 13.95 -44.64 -23.19
C LEU A 144 15.37 -45.09 -23.63
N GLN A 145 15.64 -45.14 -24.93
CA GLN A 145 16.91 -45.66 -25.46
C GLN A 145 17.90 -44.59 -25.93
N ILE A 146 17.42 -43.47 -26.46
CA ILE A 146 18.19 -42.31 -26.94
C ILE A 146 17.34 -41.04 -26.78
N LEU A 147 17.97 -39.87 -26.72
CA LEU A 147 17.25 -38.60 -26.66
C LEU A 147 16.60 -38.29 -28.02
N LYS A 148 15.28 -38.51 -28.13
CA LYS A 148 14.46 -38.22 -29.31
C LYS A 148 13.64 -36.94 -29.18
N LEU A 149 13.16 -36.60 -27.98
CA LEU A 149 12.19 -35.52 -27.76
C LEU A 149 12.61 -34.61 -26.59
N ARG A 150 12.57 -33.30 -26.82
CA ARG A 150 12.65 -32.26 -25.80
C ARG A 150 11.46 -31.31 -25.93
N VAL A 151 11.01 -30.76 -24.80
CA VAL A 151 9.82 -29.92 -24.75
C VAL A 151 10.09 -28.63 -23.98
N LEU A 152 9.73 -27.51 -24.59
CA LEU A 152 9.72 -26.19 -23.99
C LEU A 152 8.26 -25.72 -23.88
N ILE A 153 7.83 -25.28 -22.71
CA ILE A 153 6.45 -24.86 -22.45
C ILE A 153 6.45 -23.41 -21.99
N SER A 154 5.56 -22.57 -22.54
CA SER A 154 5.36 -21.18 -22.10
C SER A 154 4.07 -21.09 -21.28
N GLY A 155 4.05 -20.36 -20.16
CA GLY A 155 2.84 -20.19 -19.34
C GLY A 155 2.89 -19.03 -18.35
N ARG A 156 1.72 -18.63 -17.82
CA ARG A 156 1.64 -17.66 -16.71
C ARG A 156 2.13 -18.26 -15.40
N GLU A 157 2.76 -17.41 -14.60
CA GLU A 157 3.33 -17.76 -13.30
C GLU A 157 2.35 -18.46 -12.36
N LEU A 158 1.09 -17.99 -12.25
CA LEU A 158 0.07 -18.63 -11.42
C LEU A 158 -0.20 -20.10 -11.81
N VAL A 159 -0.33 -20.37 -13.11
CA VAL A 159 -0.62 -21.72 -13.65
C VAL A 159 0.59 -22.64 -13.49
N VAL A 160 1.81 -22.08 -13.63
CA VAL A 160 3.06 -22.81 -13.42
C VAL A 160 3.27 -23.12 -11.92
N GLN A 161 2.99 -22.18 -11.01
CA GLN A 161 3.02 -22.39 -9.55
C GLN A 161 1.99 -23.45 -9.13
N GLU A 162 0.76 -23.39 -9.64
CA GLU A 162 -0.25 -24.42 -9.38
C GLU A 162 0.19 -25.80 -9.89
N SER A 163 1.06 -25.87 -10.90
CA SER A 163 1.59 -27.10 -11.49
C SER A 163 3.00 -27.48 -11.02
N GLU A 164 3.56 -26.78 -10.02
CA GLU A 164 4.93 -27.00 -9.53
C GLU A 164 5.13 -28.41 -8.95
N SER A 165 4.04 -29.08 -8.54
CA SER A 165 4.07 -30.49 -8.09
C SER A 165 4.54 -31.48 -9.16
N GLU A 166 4.45 -31.13 -10.44
CA GLU A 166 4.93 -31.93 -11.57
C GLU A 166 6.33 -31.46 -12.05
N LEU A 167 6.78 -30.28 -11.63
CA LEU A 167 8.00 -29.62 -12.13
C LEU A 167 9.14 -29.63 -11.08
N ARG A 168 9.51 -30.84 -10.63
CA ARG A 168 10.39 -31.03 -9.44
C ARG A 168 11.89 -30.92 -9.70
N ARG A 169 12.36 -30.83 -10.95
CA ARG A 169 13.79 -30.80 -11.27
C ARG A 169 14.36 -29.40 -11.10
N ALA A 170 15.62 -29.31 -10.65
CA ALA A 170 16.31 -28.03 -10.55
C ALA A 170 16.41 -27.36 -11.94
N ARG A 171 16.21 -26.03 -11.98
CA ARG A 171 16.18 -25.21 -13.22
C ARG A 171 15.10 -25.59 -14.25
N GLN A 172 14.12 -26.44 -13.89
CA GLN A 172 13.03 -26.83 -14.80
C GLN A 172 12.09 -25.65 -15.12
N ILE A 173 11.86 -24.77 -14.15
CA ILE A 173 11.10 -23.51 -14.29
C ILE A 173 12.10 -22.36 -14.45
N ILE A 174 11.92 -21.56 -15.51
CA ILE A 174 12.69 -20.34 -15.80
C ILE A 174 11.72 -19.15 -15.77
N SER A 175 11.78 -18.33 -14.71
CA SER A 175 10.94 -17.13 -14.58
C SER A 175 11.56 -15.94 -15.32
N LEU A 176 10.79 -15.31 -16.21
CA LEU A 176 11.23 -14.12 -16.94
C LEU A 176 11.24 -12.88 -16.03
N LEU A 177 12.43 -12.27 -15.94
CA LEU A 177 12.63 -10.96 -15.31
C LEU A 177 12.32 -9.82 -16.32
N PRO A 178 12.00 -8.60 -15.83
CA PRO A 178 11.89 -7.42 -16.68
C PRO A 178 13.25 -6.99 -17.27
N TYR A 179 13.24 -6.10 -18.27
CA TYR A 179 14.45 -5.57 -18.92
C TYR A 179 15.38 -4.78 -17.98
N PHE A 180 14.88 -4.37 -16.83
CA PHE A 180 15.62 -3.63 -15.81
C PHE A 180 15.03 -3.95 -14.43
N VAL A 181 15.90 -4.21 -13.45
CA VAL A 181 15.53 -4.41 -12.05
C VAL A 181 16.22 -3.30 -11.24
N PRO A 182 15.47 -2.34 -10.66
CA PRO A 182 16.07 -1.27 -9.87
C PRO A 182 16.86 -1.82 -8.67
N GLN A 183 18.09 -1.34 -8.48
CA GLN A 183 18.88 -1.67 -7.30
C GLN A 183 18.39 -0.85 -6.10
N SER A 184 17.87 -1.52 -5.09
CA SER A 184 17.38 -0.90 -3.85
C SER A 184 18.52 -0.26 -3.06
N ARG A 185 18.49 1.07 -2.88
CA ARG A 185 19.54 1.86 -2.19
C ARG A 185 19.82 1.44 -0.73
N GLU A 186 18.91 0.70 -0.11
CA GLU A 186 19.00 0.30 1.31
C GLU A 186 19.58 -1.10 1.54
N HIS A 187 19.80 -1.90 0.49
CA HIS A 187 20.27 -3.28 0.61
C HIS A 187 21.41 -3.58 -0.39
N GLU A 188 22.51 -4.17 0.09
CA GLU A 188 23.70 -4.53 -0.73
C GLU A 188 23.44 -5.66 -1.76
N ARG A 189 22.18 -6.11 -1.93
CA ARG A 189 21.76 -7.17 -2.85
C ARG A 189 20.46 -6.77 -3.55
N PRO A 190 20.30 -7.07 -4.86
CA PRO A 190 19.06 -6.78 -5.57
C PRO A 190 17.91 -7.64 -5.03
N LEU A 191 16.88 -6.97 -4.52
CA LEU A 191 15.66 -7.59 -4.02
C LEU A 191 14.65 -7.84 -5.15
N GLY A 192 14.02 -9.01 -5.16
CA GLY A 192 12.86 -9.31 -5.99
C GLY A 192 11.59 -8.57 -5.54
N ARG A 193 10.52 -8.71 -6.34
CA ARG A 193 9.23 -8.02 -6.14
C ARG A 193 8.61 -8.26 -4.75
N ASP A 194 8.97 -9.38 -4.12
CA ASP A 194 8.49 -9.82 -2.80
C ASP A 194 9.61 -9.84 -1.73
N GLY A 195 10.73 -9.12 -1.95
CA GLY A 195 11.87 -9.08 -1.02
C GLY A 195 12.82 -10.29 -1.09
N GLU A 196 12.74 -11.08 -2.15
CA GLU A 196 13.56 -12.29 -2.33
C GLU A 196 15.01 -11.95 -2.76
N GLU A 197 16.00 -12.65 -2.19
CA GLU A 197 17.40 -12.54 -2.60
C GLU A 197 17.68 -13.32 -3.91
N TYR A 198 18.11 -12.61 -4.96
CA TYR A 198 18.67 -13.24 -6.16
C TYR A 198 20.17 -13.55 -6.02
N VAL A 199 20.59 -14.68 -6.57
CA VAL A 199 22.01 -14.97 -6.82
C VAL A 199 22.32 -14.68 -8.28
N ASP A 200 23.06 -13.60 -8.53
CA ASP A 200 23.47 -13.16 -9.87
C ASP A 200 24.99 -13.32 -10.03
N PRO A 201 25.48 -14.50 -10.48
CA PRO A 201 26.91 -14.78 -10.57
C PRO A 201 27.59 -14.03 -11.71
N GLU A 202 26.84 -13.71 -12.76
CA GLU A 202 27.32 -13.04 -13.99
C GLU A 202 27.10 -11.52 -13.97
N LYS A 203 26.42 -10.99 -12.93
CA LYS A 203 26.04 -9.58 -12.76
C LYS A 203 25.08 -9.06 -13.84
N LEU A 204 24.24 -9.93 -14.39
CA LEU A 204 23.29 -9.63 -15.47
C LEU A 204 22.23 -8.59 -15.04
N LEU A 205 21.92 -8.46 -13.74
CA LEU A 205 21.01 -7.43 -13.22
C LEU A 205 21.62 -6.03 -13.19
N ALA A 206 22.92 -5.86 -13.46
CA ALA A 206 23.54 -4.56 -13.62
C ALA A 206 23.30 -3.96 -15.03
N ASP A 207 22.96 -4.78 -16.02
CA ASP A 207 22.75 -4.36 -17.40
C ASP A 207 21.31 -3.90 -17.65
N ASP A 208 21.14 -2.64 -18.05
CA ASP A 208 19.85 -2.10 -18.45
C ASP A 208 19.52 -2.49 -19.91
N LEU A 209 18.77 -3.59 -20.08
CA LEU A 209 18.42 -4.13 -21.39
C LEU A 209 17.50 -3.20 -22.20
N ARG A 210 16.86 -2.20 -21.58
CA ARG A 210 16.07 -1.18 -22.28
C ARG A 210 16.94 -0.39 -23.26
N GLN A 211 18.21 -0.18 -22.92
CA GLN A 211 19.17 0.53 -23.77
C GLN A 211 19.37 -0.20 -25.11
N GLN A 212 19.54 -1.53 -25.07
CA GLN A 212 19.67 -2.37 -26.27
C GLN A 212 18.34 -2.51 -27.01
N TRP A 213 17.21 -2.63 -26.30
CA TRP A 213 15.89 -2.69 -26.91
C TRP A 213 15.62 -1.45 -27.77
N TRP A 214 15.86 -0.25 -27.22
CA TRP A 214 15.61 1.02 -27.92
C TRP A 214 16.56 1.24 -29.11
N LYS A 215 17.81 0.75 -29.01
CA LYS A 215 18.73 0.72 -30.15
C LYS A 215 18.19 -0.14 -31.30
N THR A 216 17.71 -1.34 -31.00
CA THR A 216 17.11 -2.25 -31.99
C THR A 216 15.83 -1.67 -32.60
N TYR A 217 14.95 -1.11 -31.76
CA TYR A 217 13.73 -0.44 -32.19
C TYR A 217 14.00 0.77 -33.11
N GLY A 218 14.99 1.61 -32.75
CA GLY A 218 15.41 2.75 -33.57
C GLY A 218 15.97 2.37 -34.93
N ALA A 219 16.71 1.25 -35.01
CA ALA A 219 17.20 0.70 -36.27
C ALA A 219 16.06 0.16 -37.15
N LEU A 220 15.16 -0.65 -36.58
CA LEU A 220 14.04 -1.27 -37.32
C LEU A 220 12.98 -0.26 -37.78
N THR A 221 12.75 0.82 -37.03
CA THR A 221 11.78 1.87 -37.38
C THR A 221 12.36 2.99 -38.24
N GLY A 222 13.68 3.00 -38.49
CA GLY A 222 14.37 4.12 -39.15
C GLY A 222 14.46 5.40 -38.33
N LYS A 223 14.00 5.41 -37.07
CA LYS A 223 14.06 6.59 -36.16
C LYS A 223 15.45 6.84 -35.55
N GLY A 224 16.40 5.91 -35.70
CA GLY A 224 17.82 6.14 -35.41
C GLY A 224 18.21 6.22 -33.93
N TYR A 225 17.33 5.83 -32.99
CA TYR A 225 17.65 5.77 -31.56
C TYR A 225 18.87 4.88 -31.30
N LYS A 226 19.84 5.39 -30.52
CA LYS A 226 21.09 4.66 -30.18
C LYS A 226 21.03 3.91 -28.86
N ARG A 227 20.10 4.30 -27.98
CA ARG A 227 19.86 3.79 -26.62
C ARG A 227 18.48 4.27 -26.13
N LEU A 228 18.10 3.99 -24.87
CA LEU A 228 16.87 4.54 -24.25
C LEU A 228 16.91 6.08 -24.34
N PRO A 229 15.88 6.77 -24.86
CA PRO A 229 15.78 8.22 -24.83
C PRO A 229 15.92 8.76 -23.41
N LYS A 230 16.62 9.89 -23.23
CA LYS A 230 16.90 10.46 -21.89
C LYS A 230 15.61 10.85 -21.18
N GLU A 231 14.64 11.29 -21.97
CA GLU A 231 13.28 11.69 -21.60
C GLU A 231 12.49 10.52 -21.00
N LEU A 232 12.86 9.27 -21.30
CA LEU A 232 12.25 8.05 -20.77
C LEU A 232 13.09 7.39 -19.67
N SER A 233 14.30 7.87 -19.41
CA SER A 233 15.25 7.35 -18.42
C SER A 233 14.99 7.97 -17.03
N ARG A 234 13.76 7.83 -16.54
CA ARG A 234 13.24 8.46 -15.32
C ARG A 234 12.72 7.40 -14.33
N PRO A 235 12.97 7.52 -13.00
CA PRO A 235 12.52 6.53 -12.01
C PRO A 235 11.02 6.25 -12.04
N GLU A 236 10.19 7.26 -12.32
CA GLU A 236 8.73 7.18 -12.39
C GLU A 236 8.25 6.36 -13.61
N LEU A 237 9.11 6.20 -14.62
CA LEU A 237 8.87 5.45 -15.84
C LEU A 237 9.64 4.10 -15.86
N ASP A 238 10.41 3.77 -14.82
CA ASP A 238 11.20 2.53 -14.78
C ASP A 238 10.29 1.29 -14.83
N GLU A 239 9.21 1.23 -14.04
CA GLU A 239 8.32 0.04 -14.00
C GLU A 239 7.68 -0.25 -15.37
N ILE A 240 7.28 0.79 -16.12
CA ILE A 240 6.64 0.62 -17.43
C ILE A 240 7.65 0.35 -18.55
N THR A 241 8.81 1.00 -18.54
CA THR A 241 9.84 0.81 -19.58
C THR A 241 10.63 -0.49 -19.38
N ALA A 242 10.62 -1.05 -18.17
CA ALA A 242 11.22 -2.36 -17.89
C ALA A 242 10.36 -3.54 -18.38
N GLN A 243 9.06 -3.36 -18.63
CA GLN A 243 8.18 -4.44 -19.11
C GLN A 243 8.07 -4.46 -20.65
N PRO A 244 8.25 -5.61 -21.34
CA PRO A 244 8.30 -5.66 -22.80
C PRO A 244 7.10 -5.05 -23.55
N LEU A 245 5.87 -5.42 -23.17
CA LEU A 245 4.66 -4.89 -23.80
C LEU A 245 4.45 -3.39 -23.51
N LEU A 246 4.66 -2.97 -22.27
CA LEU A 246 4.47 -1.58 -21.86
C LEU A 246 5.54 -0.67 -22.50
N ASN A 247 6.80 -1.08 -22.53
CA ASN A 247 7.87 -0.35 -23.20
C ASN A 247 7.61 -0.19 -24.70
N TYR A 248 7.04 -1.21 -25.36
CA TYR A 248 6.60 -1.09 -26.75
C TYR A 248 5.46 -0.07 -26.92
N LEU A 249 4.46 -0.07 -26.02
CA LEU A 249 3.39 0.93 -26.02
C LEU A 249 3.92 2.35 -25.77
N VAL A 250 4.85 2.52 -24.82
CA VAL A 250 5.53 3.79 -24.57
C VAL A 250 6.28 4.25 -25.83
N ALA A 251 6.96 3.34 -26.54
CA ALA A 251 7.64 3.66 -27.79
C ALA A 251 6.67 4.08 -28.92
N LEU A 252 5.49 3.46 -28.99
CA LEU A 252 4.42 3.87 -29.92
C LEU A 252 3.85 5.27 -29.60
N SER A 253 3.70 5.63 -28.33
CA SER A 253 3.30 6.98 -27.91
C SER A 253 4.41 8.01 -28.18
N PHE A 254 5.65 7.69 -27.77
CA PHE A 254 6.85 8.51 -27.97
C PHE A 254 7.10 8.84 -29.45
N THR A 255 7.01 7.86 -30.35
CA THR A 255 7.28 8.06 -31.79
C THR A 255 6.21 8.82 -32.56
N ARG A 256 5.03 9.07 -31.96
CA ARG A 256 3.95 9.90 -32.52
C ARG A 256 4.15 11.39 -32.25
N ASP A 257 5.11 11.77 -31.41
CA ASP A 257 5.49 13.15 -31.09
C ASP A 257 4.29 14.03 -30.62
N LYS A 258 3.20 13.40 -30.15
CA LYS A 258 1.99 14.07 -29.60
C LYS A 258 2.15 14.51 -28.14
N LEU A 259 3.04 13.88 -27.39
CA LEU A 259 3.29 14.16 -25.98
C LEU A 259 4.68 14.78 -25.80
N ASP A 260 4.76 15.81 -24.97
CA ASP A 260 6.02 16.46 -24.61
C ASP A 260 6.70 15.73 -23.44
N PHE A 261 7.49 14.71 -23.78
CA PHE A 261 8.25 13.94 -22.79
C PHE A 261 9.38 14.75 -22.11
N THR A 262 9.65 16.00 -22.52
CA THR A 262 10.64 16.85 -21.82
C THR A 262 10.09 17.47 -20.53
N LYS A 263 8.75 17.53 -20.40
CA LYS A 263 8.06 17.97 -19.19
C LYS A 263 7.83 16.81 -18.22
N GLU A 264 7.36 17.14 -17.02
CA GLU A 264 6.78 16.14 -16.12
C GLU A 264 5.60 15.47 -16.83
N ILE A 265 5.70 14.14 -16.97
CA ILE A 265 4.70 13.32 -17.65
C ILE A 265 4.43 12.12 -16.76
N ASN A 266 3.16 11.82 -16.52
CA ASN A 266 2.75 10.70 -15.69
C ASN A 266 2.14 9.58 -16.54
N LEU A 267 1.95 8.41 -15.92
CA LEU A 267 1.43 7.22 -16.60
C LEU A 267 0.03 7.44 -17.19
N ASN A 268 -0.78 8.28 -16.56
CA ASN A 268 -2.13 8.61 -16.99
C ASN A 268 -2.11 9.33 -18.35
N THR A 269 -1.20 10.29 -18.54
CA THR A 269 -1.01 10.98 -19.82
C THR A 269 -0.66 10.01 -20.94
N ILE A 270 0.25 9.06 -20.68
CA ILE A 270 0.68 8.05 -21.65
C ILE A 270 -0.50 7.10 -21.98
N TYR A 271 -1.24 6.62 -20.98
CA TYR A 271 -2.42 5.77 -21.23
C TYR A 271 -3.57 6.51 -21.92
N GLY A 272 -3.73 7.81 -21.68
CA GLY A 272 -4.66 8.69 -22.39
C GLY A 272 -4.34 8.76 -23.89
N ASP A 273 -3.09 9.03 -24.24
CA ASP A 273 -2.65 9.04 -25.63
C ASP A 273 -2.78 7.67 -26.31
N LEU A 274 -2.49 6.58 -25.60
CA LEU A 274 -2.65 5.22 -26.14
C LEU A 274 -4.12 4.86 -26.41
N VAL A 275 -5.04 5.25 -25.53
CA VAL A 275 -6.49 5.06 -25.72
C VAL A 275 -6.97 5.88 -26.93
N ALA A 276 -6.53 7.14 -27.04
CA ALA A 276 -6.81 7.98 -28.20
C ALA A 276 -6.25 7.37 -29.50
N ALA A 277 -5.02 6.86 -29.48
CA ALA A 277 -4.38 6.23 -30.63
C ALA A 277 -5.15 5.01 -31.16
N VAL A 278 -5.71 4.19 -30.26
CA VAL A 278 -6.53 3.04 -30.65
C VAL A 278 -7.90 3.46 -31.20
N HIS A 279 -8.53 4.49 -30.63
CA HIS A 279 -9.78 5.07 -31.17
C HIS A 279 -9.58 5.68 -32.57
N GLU A 280 -8.51 6.45 -32.74
CA GLU A 280 -8.08 7.09 -34.00
C GLU A 280 -7.57 6.10 -35.06
N ARG A 281 -7.34 4.81 -34.71
CA ARG A 281 -6.56 3.85 -35.50
C ARG A 281 -5.19 4.39 -35.95
N GLY A 282 -4.54 5.23 -35.13
CA GLY A 282 -3.34 6.02 -35.46
C GLY A 282 -2.06 5.25 -35.81
N TYR A 283 -2.15 3.92 -35.99
CA TYR A 283 -1.08 3.01 -36.38
C TYR A 283 -1.28 2.39 -37.78
N GLU A 284 -2.47 2.48 -38.38
CA GLU A 284 -2.80 1.85 -39.68
C GLU A 284 -2.42 2.74 -40.87
N LYS A 285 -1.13 2.75 -41.28
CA LYS A 285 -0.62 3.61 -42.38
C LYS A 285 -1.28 3.42 -43.76
N TYR A 286 -1.98 2.31 -44.03
CA TYR A 286 -2.38 1.89 -45.39
C TYR A 286 -3.85 1.49 -45.57
N ARG A 287 -4.71 1.66 -44.56
CA ARG A 287 -6.16 1.49 -44.72
C ARG A 287 -6.91 2.54 -43.89
N PRO A 288 -7.56 3.55 -44.51
CA PRO A 288 -8.40 4.51 -43.82
C PRO A 288 -9.76 3.87 -43.51
N TYR A 289 -9.78 2.89 -42.61
CA TYR A 289 -11.01 2.61 -41.89
C TYR A 289 -11.30 3.83 -41.00
N ALA A 290 -12.53 4.32 -41.05
CA ALA A 290 -12.99 5.37 -40.14
C ALA A 290 -12.77 4.96 -38.67
N PRO A 291 -12.83 5.91 -37.71
CA PRO A 291 -13.00 5.61 -36.29
C PRO A 291 -14.13 4.60 -36.06
N ILE A 292 -14.22 4.03 -34.85
CA ILE A 292 -15.37 3.17 -34.46
C ILE A 292 -16.65 3.86 -34.91
N ARG A 293 -17.33 3.30 -35.93
CA ARG A 293 -18.42 3.98 -36.62
C ARG A 293 -19.47 4.33 -35.56
N ASN A 294 -19.84 5.61 -35.51
CA ASN A 294 -20.84 6.17 -34.60
C ASN A 294 -20.44 6.23 -33.11
N MET A 295 -19.14 6.30 -32.76
CA MET A 295 -18.70 6.54 -31.37
C MET A 295 -17.55 7.56 -31.28
N SER A 296 -17.74 8.60 -30.47
CA SER A 296 -16.70 9.60 -30.15
C SER A 296 -15.63 9.06 -29.19
N SER A 297 -14.47 9.71 -29.13
CA SER A 297 -13.39 9.33 -28.20
C SER A 297 -13.80 9.45 -26.71
N GLY A 298 -14.74 10.36 -26.41
CA GLY A 298 -15.32 10.51 -25.07
C GLY A 298 -16.20 9.34 -24.68
N GLU A 299 -17.13 8.93 -25.56
CA GLU A 299 -17.99 7.76 -25.36
C GLU A 299 -17.18 6.46 -25.31
N PHE A 300 -16.16 6.34 -26.14
CA PHE A 300 -15.23 5.21 -26.13
C PHE A 300 -14.48 5.09 -24.80
N SER A 301 -13.90 6.21 -24.33
CA SER A 301 -13.28 6.27 -23.01
C SER A 301 -14.28 5.95 -21.90
N ARG A 302 -15.53 6.43 -22.01
CA ARG A 302 -16.60 6.22 -21.04
C ARG A 302 -16.98 4.74 -20.86
N VAL A 303 -16.95 3.94 -21.92
CA VAL A 303 -17.16 2.48 -21.85
C VAL A 303 -15.94 1.79 -21.22
N LEU A 304 -14.72 2.16 -21.61
CA LEU A 304 -13.49 1.62 -21.00
C LEU A 304 -13.40 1.92 -19.49
N GLU A 305 -13.85 3.10 -19.07
CA GLU A 305 -13.99 3.50 -17.65
C GLU A 305 -14.94 2.57 -16.85
N GLU A 306 -16.07 2.11 -17.42
CA GLU A 306 -16.90 1.09 -16.76
C GLU A 306 -16.23 -0.28 -16.71
N ILE A 307 -15.52 -0.69 -17.77
CA ILE A 307 -14.81 -1.98 -17.77
C ILE A 307 -13.67 -1.97 -16.74
N GLY A 308 -12.98 -0.84 -16.57
CA GLY A 308 -12.00 -0.63 -15.50
C GLY A 308 -12.63 -0.74 -14.10
N LEU A 309 -13.81 -0.14 -13.91
CA LEU A 309 -14.58 -0.22 -12.67
C LEU A 309 -15.04 -1.66 -12.36
N ALA A 310 -15.57 -2.37 -13.35
CA ALA A 310 -16.00 -3.76 -13.20
C ALA A 310 -14.83 -4.69 -12.85
N ALA A 311 -13.66 -4.51 -13.48
CA ALA A 311 -12.46 -5.30 -13.16
C ALA A 311 -11.81 -4.96 -11.81
N TRP A 312 -12.02 -3.76 -11.27
CA TRP A 312 -11.64 -3.43 -9.89
C TRP A 312 -12.51 -4.21 -8.89
N HIS A 313 -13.81 -4.33 -9.15
CA HIS A 313 -14.79 -5.03 -8.28
C HIS A 313 -14.89 -6.55 -8.51
N GLY A 314 -14.32 -7.06 -9.61
CA GLY A 314 -13.99 -8.46 -9.80
C GLY A 314 -12.75 -8.88 -8.99
N ASP A 315 -11.89 -9.76 -9.51
CA ASP A 315 -10.68 -10.21 -8.79
C ASP A 315 -9.48 -9.25 -8.99
N GLY A 316 -9.75 -7.95 -9.16
CA GLY A 316 -8.75 -6.88 -9.35
C GLY A 316 -7.95 -6.91 -10.66
N ARG A 317 -8.18 -7.93 -11.50
CA ARG A 317 -7.62 -8.10 -12.86
C ARG A 317 -8.59 -8.73 -13.85
N THR A 318 -9.69 -9.31 -13.36
CA THR A 318 -10.72 -10.08 -14.08
C THR A 318 -12.09 -9.40 -13.94
N THR A 319 -12.95 -9.55 -14.96
CA THR A 319 -14.39 -9.30 -14.85
C THR A 319 -15.16 -10.14 -15.89
N THR A 320 -16.45 -10.39 -15.72
CA THR A 320 -17.30 -11.08 -16.72
C THR A 320 -17.96 -10.10 -17.70
N VAL A 321 -18.47 -10.63 -18.82
CA VAL A 321 -19.37 -9.86 -19.72
C VAL A 321 -20.59 -9.36 -18.94
N SER A 322 -21.23 -10.23 -18.15
CA SER A 322 -22.40 -9.88 -17.34
C SER A 322 -22.13 -8.79 -16.30
N GLU A 323 -20.95 -8.77 -15.66
CA GLU A 323 -20.53 -7.69 -14.77
C GLU A 323 -20.34 -6.37 -15.53
N ILE A 324 -19.68 -6.38 -16.69
CA ILE A 324 -19.53 -5.20 -17.55
C ILE A 324 -20.90 -4.67 -18.00
N GLU A 325 -21.81 -5.55 -18.41
CA GLU A 325 -23.16 -5.20 -18.85
C GLU A 325 -24.00 -4.63 -17.71
N GLU A 326 -23.93 -5.21 -16.51
CA GLU A 326 -24.61 -4.71 -15.32
C GLU A 326 -24.06 -3.34 -14.88
N HIS A 327 -22.73 -3.17 -14.82
CA HIS A 327 -22.10 -1.87 -14.54
C HIS A 327 -22.51 -0.82 -15.58
N CYS A 328 -22.47 -1.16 -16.88
CA CYS A 328 -22.92 -0.26 -17.95
C CYS A 328 -24.41 0.07 -17.85
N ARG A 329 -25.26 -0.88 -17.45
CA ARG A 329 -26.71 -0.69 -17.24
C ARG A 329 -26.98 0.26 -16.07
N VAL A 330 -26.37 0.02 -14.91
CA VAL A 330 -26.49 0.86 -13.71
C VAL A 330 -25.95 2.28 -13.95
N SER A 331 -24.84 2.40 -14.69
CA SER A 331 -24.24 3.67 -15.07
C SER A 331 -24.93 4.39 -16.25
N GLY A 332 -25.99 3.81 -16.84
CA GLY A 332 -26.76 4.40 -17.94
C GLY A 332 -26.06 4.43 -19.30
N VAL A 333 -25.00 3.64 -19.49
CA VAL A 333 -24.18 3.60 -20.72
C VAL A 333 -24.33 2.30 -21.52
N GLY A 334 -25.31 1.45 -21.19
CA GLY A 334 -25.56 0.18 -21.90
C GLY A 334 -25.71 0.32 -23.43
N ALA A 335 -26.34 1.38 -23.92
CA ALA A 335 -26.43 1.65 -25.36
C ALA A 335 -25.06 1.89 -26.02
N LEU A 336 -24.14 2.56 -25.31
CA LEU A 336 -22.75 2.74 -25.78
C LEU A 336 -22.00 1.40 -25.80
N LEU A 337 -22.24 0.52 -24.83
CA LEU A 337 -21.65 -0.82 -24.81
C LEU A 337 -22.08 -1.65 -26.04
N SER A 338 -23.34 -1.57 -26.46
CA SER A 338 -23.81 -2.25 -27.69
C SER A 338 -23.05 -1.76 -28.94
N VAL A 339 -22.95 -0.44 -29.13
CA VAL A 339 -22.19 0.16 -30.25
C VAL A 339 -20.70 -0.20 -30.17
N PHE A 340 -20.13 -0.23 -28.97
CA PHE A 340 -18.75 -0.68 -28.73
C PHE A 340 -18.56 -2.14 -29.15
N GLN A 341 -19.48 -3.05 -28.78
CA GLN A 341 -19.42 -4.47 -29.15
C GLN A 341 -19.56 -4.68 -30.68
N GLU A 342 -20.40 -3.90 -31.37
CA GLU A 342 -20.53 -3.95 -32.83
C GLU A 342 -19.26 -3.44 -33.55
N GLY A 343 -18.74 -2.28 -33.12
CA GLY A 343 -17.48 -1.73 -33.63
C GLY A 343 -16.28 -2.64 -33.34
N ALA A 344 -16.30 -3.34 -32.22
CA ALA A 344 -15.33 -4.36 -31.87
C ALA A 344 -15.39 -5.53 -32.88
N LYS A 345 -16.57 -6.12 -33.11
CA LYS A 345 -16.79 -7.20 -34.11
C LYS A 345 -16.30 -6.83 -35.52
N ALA A 346 -16.33 -5.54 -35.90
CA ALA A 346 -15.78 -5.01 -37.15
C ALA A 346 -14.23 -4.90 -37.20
N GLY A 347 -13.52 -5.47 -36.22
CA GLY A 347 -12.05 -5.59 -36.20
C GLY A 347 -11.36 -4.86 -35.05
N VAL A 348 -12.06 -3.95 -34.35
CA VAL A 348 -11.46 -3.21 -33.22
C VAL A 348 -11.25 -4.11 -32.00
N THR A 349 -11.96 -5.24 -31.85
CA THR A 349 -11.63 -6.24 -30.82
C THR A 349 -10.20 -6.75 -31.00
N ARG A 350 -9.67 -6.89 -32.22
CA ARG A 350 -8.29 -7.38 -32.40
C ARG A 350 -7.26 -6.40 -31.85
N LEU A 351 -7.49 -5.09 -31.95
CA LEU A 351 -6.58 -4.07 -31.41
C LEU A 351 -6.73 -3.94 -29.89
N LEU A 352 -7.95 -3.77 -29.40
CA LEU A 352 -8.21 -3.70 -27.96
C LEU A 352 -7.85 -5.00 -27.24
N ALA A 353 -8.01 -6.17 -27.87
CA ALA A 353 -7.62 -7.45 -27.28
C ALA A 353 -6.14 -7.81 -27.49
N ALA A 354 -5.46 -7.21 -28.48
CA ALA A 354 -4.01 -7.30 -28.56
C ALA A 354 -3.32 -6.48 -27.46
N PHE A 355 -3.87 -5.29 -27.14
CA PHE A 355 -3.22 -4.34 -26.24
C PHE A 355 -3.74 -4.35 -24.80
N PHE A 356 -5.05 -4.50 -24.57
CA PHE A 356 -5.67 -4.20 -23.27
C PHE A 356 -6.52 -5.32 -22.65
N PHE A 357 -7.14 -6.20 -23.44
CA PHE A 357 -8.07 -7.23 -22.94
C PHE A 357 -7.76 -8.63 -23.47
N ARG A 358 -7.88 -9.68 -22.67
CA ARG A 358 -8.02 -11.04 -23.21
C ARG A 358 -9.17 -11.76 -22.55
N GLN A 359 -9.97 -12.49 -23.33
CA GLN A 359 -10.84 -13.50 -22.76
C GLN A 359 -9.96 -14.52 -22.04
N TYR A 360 -10.29 -14.80 -20.79
CA TYR A 360 -9.59 -15.70 -19.90
C TYR A 360 -10.65 -16.53 -19.18
N GLY A 361 -11.18 -17.53 -19.87
CA GLY A 361 -12.04 -18.53 -19.24
C GLY A 361 -13.51 -18.19 -19.10
N GLN A 362 -14.12 -18.94 -18.19
CA GLN A 362 -15.49 -18.75 -17.71
C GLN A 362 -15.52 -18.91 -16.19
N ARG A 363 -16.35 -18.12 -15.49
CA ARG A 363 -16.71 -18.40 -14.09
C ARG A 363 -17.65 -19.60 -14.01
N GLY A 364 -17.90 -20.14 -12.82
CA GLY A 364 -18.75 -21.33 -12.61
C GLY A 364 -20.22 -21.19 -13.07
N SER A 365 -20.65 -19.99 -13.48
CA SER A 365 -21.92 -19.69 -14.14
C SER A 365 -21.91 -19.90 -15.67
N GLY A 366 -20.75 -20.14 -16.29
CA GLY A 366 -20.58 -20.20 -17.75
C GLY A 366 -20.27 -18.85 -18.41
N ASP A 367 -20.27 -17.75 -17.66
CA ASP A 367 -20.01 -16.41 -18.19
C ASP A 367 -18.54 -16.22 -18.62
N PRO A 368 -18.26 -15.73 -19.85
CA PRO A 368 -16.90 -15.41 -20.29
C PRO A 368 -16.24 -14.34 -19.40
N THR A 369 -15.06 -14.65 -18.89
CA THR A 369 -14.22 -13.69 -18.14
C THR A 369 -13.21 -13.00 -19.03
N PHE A 370 -12.91 -11.74 -18.75
CA PHE A 370 -11.95 -10.89 -19.43
C PHE A 370 -10.88 -10.40 -18.45
N VAL A 371 -9.62 -10.35 -18.89
CA VAL A 371 -8.46 -9.93 -18.10
C VAL A 371 -7.75 -8.76 -18.76
N PHE A 372 -7.40 -7.75 -17.96
CA PHE A 372 -6.53 -6.66 -18.41
C PHE A 372 -5.09 -7.15 -18.63
N THR A 373 -4.48 -6.81 -19.78
CA THR A 373 -3.10 -7.23 -20.11
C THR A 373 -2.04 -6.69 -19.15
N HIS A 374 -2.31 -5.56 -18.49
CA HIS A 374 -1.50 -5.08 -17.37
C HIS A 374 -2.38 -4.40 -16.31
N LYS A 375 -2.05 -4.60 -15.02
CA LYS A 375 -2.87 -4.15 -13.88
C LYS A 375 -3.06 -2.63 -13.86
N SER A 376 -1.99 -1.88 -14.12
CA SER A 376 -2.01 -0.41 -14.09
C SER A 376 -3.00 0.21 -15.08
N PHE A 377 -3.30 -0.46 -16.20
CA PHE A 377 -4.23 0.09 -17.19
C PHE A 377 -5.69 -0.02 -16.71
N GLY A 378 -6.04 -1.13 -16.07
CA GLY A 378 -7.32 -1.27 -15.38
C GLY A 378 -7.47 -0.28 -14.23
N GLU A 379 -6.41 -0.07 -13.44
CA GLU A 379 -6.41 0.93 -12.36
C GLU A 379 -6.48 2.38 -12.89
N TYR A 380 -5.80 2.73 -13.97
CA TYR A 380 -5.94 4.02 -14.66
C TYR A 380 -7.41 4.28 -15.08
N LEU A 381 -8.06 3.28 -15.70
CA LEU A 381 -9.46 3.39 -16.10
C LEU A 381 -10.41 3.49 -14.89
N ALA A 382 -10.14 2.76 -13.82
CA ALA A 382 -10.88 2.86 -12.55
C ALA A 382 -10.70 4.25 -11.90
N ALA A 383 -9.47 4.79 -11.85
CA ALA A 383 -9.19 6.14 -11.34
C ALA A 383 -9.97 7.21 -12.10
N ARG A 384 -9.92 7.17 -13.45
CA ARG A 384 -10.74 8.06 -14.30
C ARG A 384 -12.24 7.94 -14.01
N ARG A 385 -12.73 6.72 -13.76
CA ARG A 385 -14.14 6.49 -13.43
C ARG A 385 -14.52 7.00 -12.04
N ILE A 386 -13.62 6.94 -11.07
CA ILE A 386 -13.77 7.53 -9.73
C ILE A 386 -13.82 9.06 -9.84
N VAL A 387 -12.90 9.68 -10.60
CA VAL A 387 -12.90 11.13 -10.86
C VAL A 387 -14.21 11.58 -11.52
N ARG A 388 -14.74 10.83 -12.48
CA ARG A 388 -16.06 11.11 -13.06
C ARG A 388 -17.22 10.96 -12.06
N ALA A 389 -17.10 10.07 -11.06
CA ALA A 389 -18.09 9.97 -9.99
C ALA A 389 -18.07 11.21 -9.09
N ILE A 390 -16.87 11.69 -8.73
CA ILE A 390 -16.66 12.93 -7.96
C ILE A 390 -17.26 14.13 -8.71
N GLU A 391 -16.93 14.27 -10.01
CA GLU A 391 -17.48 15.31 -10.88
C GLU A 391 -19.02 15.29 -10.94
N LYS A 392 -19.63 14.09 -11.02
CA LYS A 392 -21.09 13.93 -10.97
C LYS A 392 -21.65 14.34 -9.62
N ILE A 393 -21.10 13.84 -8.51
CA ILE A 393 -21.55 14.15 -7.14
C ILE A 393 -21.55 15.66 -6.91
N ILE A 394 -20.45 16.34 -7.26
CA ILE A 394 -20.30 17.78 -7.06
C ILE A 394 -21.31 18.56 -7.90
N ARG A 395 -21.57 18.13 -9.14
CA ARG A 395 -22.58 18.76 -10.00
C ARG A 395 -24.00 18.59 -9.44
N GLU A 396 -24.39 17.39 -9.00
CA GLU A 396 -25.76 17.20 -8.48
C GLU A 396 -25.95 17.85 -7.09
N LEU A 397 -24.92 17.89 -6.24
CA LEU A 397 -24.93 18.70 -5.00
C LEU A 397 -25.01 20.21 -5.28
N GLN A 398 -24.37 20.68 -6.36
CA GLN A 398 -24.46 22.07 -6.78
C GLN A 398 -25.86 22.41 -7.31
N ARG A 399 -26.48 21.54 -8.13
CA ARG A 399 -27.87 21.70 -8.57
C ARG A 399 -28.85 21.77 -7.40
N ARG A 400 -28.66 20.93 -6.37
CA ARG A 400 -29.47 20.97 -5.14
C ARG A 400 -29.37 22.29 -4.39
N ALA A 401 -28.17 22.90 -4.40
CA ALA A 401 -27.93 24.20 -3.78
C ALA A 401 -28.51 25.37 -4.58
N GLU A 402 -28.73 25.20 -5.88
CA GLU A 402 -29.33 26.20 -6.78
C GLU A 402 -30.87 26.06 -6.85
N SER A 403 -31.39 24.83 -6.82
CA SER A 403 -32.81 24.49 -6.81
C SER A 403 -33.10 23.35 -5.82
N PRO A 404 -33.79 23.61 -4.70
CA PRO A 404 -34.11 22.60 -3.69
C PRO A 404 -34.99 21.44 -4.17
N ASP A 405 -35.61 21.53 -5.34
CA ASP A 405 -36.41 20.46 -5.95
C ASP A 405 -35.61 19.59 -6.93
N GLU A 406 -34.37 19.98 -7.26
CA GLU A 406 -33.47 19.23 -8.16
C GLU A 406 -32.22 18.71 -7.44
N GLY A 407 -31.34 18.01 -8.18
CA GLY A 407 -30.04 17.57 -7.69
C GLY A 407 -30.10 16.44 -6.65
N TRP A 408 -29.02 16.30 -5.87
CA TRP A 408 -28.85 15.31 -4.82
C TRP A 408 -28.55 15.99 -3.48
N ASP A 409 -29.03 15.42 -2.38
CA ASP A 409 -28.53 15.74 -1.05
C ASP A 409 -27.25 14.93 -0.72
N GLU A 410 -26.66 15.17 0.45
CA GLU A 410 -25.47 14.46 0.93
C GLU A 410 -25.68 12.94 1.03
N ARG A 411 -26.90 12.47 1.32
CA ARG A 411 -27.21 11.05 1.47
C ARG A 411 -27.31 10.36 0.11
N ASP A 412 -27.97 10.97 -0.87
CA ASP A 412 -28.00 10.51 -2.26
C ASP A 412 -26.60 10.51 -2.88
N ALA A 413 -25.80 11.54 -2.59
CA ALA A 413 -24.39 11.60 -2.99
C ALA A 413 -23.55 10.47 -2.39
N LEU A 414 -23.65 10.21 -1.08
CA LEU A 414 -22.95 9.09 -0.42
C LEU A 414 -23.44 7.73 -0.90
N LYS A 415 -24.74 7.57 -1.20
CA LYS A 415 -25.29 6.36 -1.82
C LYS A 415 -24.63 6.09 -3.18
N HIS A 416 -24.56 7.10 -4.06
CA HIS A 416 -23.91 6.95 -5.35
C HIS A 416 -22.40 6.68 -5.21
N TRP A 417 -21.75 7.34 -4.25
CA TRP A 417 -20.34 7.13 -3.95
C TRP A 417 -20.05 5.69 -3.52
N ALA A 418 -20.84 5.16 -2.59
CA ALA A 418 -20.70 3.78 -2.11
C ALA A 418 -20.99 2.74 -3.21
N GLN A 419 -21.89 3.02 -4.17
CA GLN A 419 -22.08 2.18 -5.35
C GLN A 419 -20.84 2.11 -6.25
N VAL A 420 -20.18 3.26 -6.50
CA VAL A 420 -18.97 3.30 -7.33
C VAL A 420 -17.77 2.69 -6.60
N CYS A 421 -17.64 2.92 -5.30
CA CYS A 421 -16.52 2.37 -4.52
C CYS A 421 -16.61 0.86 -4.27
N GLY A 422 -17.80 0.27 -4.36
CA GLY A 422 -18.00 -1.18 -4.48
C GLY A 422 -17.38 -2.06 -3.37
N PRO A 423 -17.33 -3.38 -3.59
CA PRO A 423 -16.79 -4.32 -2.62
C PRO A 423 -15.26 -4.35 -2.55
N SER A 424 -14.53 -3.79 -3.51
CA SER A 424 -13.06 -3.83 -3.51
C SER A 424 -12.42 -2.60 -2.83
N PRO A 425 -11.40 -2.77 -1.98
CA PRO A 425 -10.68 -1.65 -1.39
C PRO A 425 -9.84 -0.91 -2.45
N LEU A 426 -9.57 0.37 -2.20
CA LEU A 426 -8.73 1.20 -3.06
C LEU A 426 -7.26 0.85 -2.80
N SER A 427 -6.55 0.36 -3.82
CA SER A 427 -5.16 -0.08 -3.67
C SER A 427 -4.20 1.13 -3.60
N ARG A 428 -3.04 0.98 -2.93
CA ARG A 428 -1.98 2.02 -2.96
C ARG A 428 -1.52 2.37 -4.38
N TYR A 429 -1.65 1.44 -5.34
CA TYR A 429 -1.30 1.65 -6.74
C TYR A 429 -2.41 2.45 -7.47
N LEU A 430 -3.68 2.15 -7.19
CA LEU A 430 -4.85 2.90 -7.69
C LEU A 430 -4.89 4.33 -7.13
N HIS A 431 -4.40 4.53 -5.89
CA HIS A 431 -4.23 5.86 -5.30
C HIS A 431 -3.30 6.75 -6.14
N VAL A 432 -2.17 6.21 -6.64
CA VAL A 432 -1.26 6.97 -7.50
C VAL A 432 -1.94 7.40 -8.80
N PHE A 433 -2.71 6.50 -9.44
CA PHE A 433 -3.49 6.87 -10.63
C PHE A 433 -4.54 7.94 -10.34
N LEU A 434 -5.16 7.92 -9.16
CA LEU A 434 -6.14 8.93 -8.75
C LEU A 434 -5.50 10.30 -8.48
N LEU A 435 -4.33 10.35 -7.84
CA LEU A 435 -3.55 11.58 -7.65
C LEU A 435 -3.17 12.21 -9.00
N ASN A 436 -2.59 11.41 -9.90
CA ASN A 436 -2.21 11.84 -11.25
C ASN A 436 -3.39 12.39 -12.09
N GLU A 437 -4.60 11.85 -11.91
CA GLU A 437 -5.80 12.41 -12.55
C GLU A 437 -6.18 13.77 -11.95
N MET A 438 -6.12 13.93 -10.61
CA MET A 438 -6.42 15.20 -9.96
C MET A 438 -5.41 16.29 -10.33
N GLU A 439 -4.12 15.98 -10.37
CA GLU A 439 -3.06 16.89 -10.80
C GLU A 439 -3.26 17.42 -12.24
N SER A 440 -3.98 16.69 -13.09
CA SER A 440 -4.32 17.14 -14.45
C SER A 440 -5.48 18.16 -14.52
N ARG A 441 -6.19 18.41 -13.42
CA ARG A 441 -7.35 19.31 -13.35
C ARG A 441 -6.95 20.74 -12.96
N PRO A 442 -7.69 21.77 -13.41
CA PRO A 442 -7.45 23.15 -12.98
C PRO A 442 -7.58 23.31 -11.46
N SER A 443 -6.61 23.96 -10.81
CA SER A 443 -6.61 24.16 -9.35
C SER A 443 -7.88 24.88 -8.85
N SER A 444 -8.42 25.83 -9.63
CA SER A 444 -9.68 26.52 -9.33
C SER A 444 -10.90 25.59 -9.28
N GLU A 445 -10.90 24.52 -10.07
CA GLU A 445 -11.92 23.47 -9.99
C GLU A 445 -11.72 22.62 -8.72
N LEU A 446 -10.47 22.22 -8.43
CA LEU A 446 -10.15 21.38 -7.28
C LEU A 446 -10.44 22.04 -5.93
N VAL A 447 -10.28 23.36 -5.79
CA VAL A 447 -10.69 24.09 -4.57
C VAL A 447 -12.19 23.92 -4.29
N ARG A 448 -13.03 24.03 -5.33
CA ARG A 448 -14.48 23.79 -5.23
C ARG A 448 -14.78 22.32 -4.90
N TRP A 449 -14.05 21.38 -5.51
CA TRP A 449 -14.21 19.95 -5.26
C TRP A 449 -13.86 19.59 -3.82
N GLN A 450 -12.70 20.02 -3.34
CA GLN A 450 -12.22 19.86 -1.97
C GLN A 450 -13.24 20.37 -0.94
N SER A 451 -13.78 21.58 -1.12
CA SER A 451 -14.77 22.15 -0.21
C SER A 451 -16.05 21.31 -0.14
N ARG A 452 -16.54 20.76 -1.26
CA ARG A 452 -17.71 19.87 -1.28
C ARG A 452 -17.40 18.49 -0.70
N LEU A 453 -16.23 17.91 -0.99
CA LEU A 453 -15.80 16.63 -0.44
C LEU A 453 -15.57 16.70 1.07
N ALA A 454 -15.04 17.81 1.61
CA ALA A 454 -14.85 18.03 3.04
C ALA A 454 -16.19 18.05 3.80
N LYS A 455 -17.21 18.73 3.24
CA LYS A 455 -18.59 18.71 3.76
C LYS A 455 -19.20 17.31 3.71
N LEU A 456 -19.02 16.60 2.60
CA LEU A 456 -19.53 15.23 2.43
C LEU A 456 -18.86 14.23 3.40
N PHE A 457 -17.55 14.41 3.66
CA PHE A 457 -16.82 13.63 4.66
C PHE A 457 -17.27 13.96 6.09
N SER A 458 -17.53 15.23 6.39
CA SER A 458 -18.07 15.67 7.69
C SER A 458 -19.47 15.10 7.95
N TYR A 459 -20.36 15.16 6.95
CA TYR A 459 -21.67 14.50 7.00
C TYR A 459 -21.55 12.98 7.22
N MET A 460 -20.60 12.33 6.54
CA MET A 460 -20.30 10.91 6.73
C MET A 460 -19.83 10.60 8.16
N LEU A 461 -18.98 11.43 8.79
CA LEU A 461 -18.58 11.25 10.19
C LEU A 461 -19.78 11.35 11.16
N GLN A 462 -20.77 12.19 10.84
CA GLN A 462 -21.97 12.38 11.66
C GLN A 462 -23.05 11.30 11.45
N HIS A 463 -23.25 10.83 10.21
CA HIS A 463 -24.40 9.99 9.84
C HIS A 463 -24.03 8.58 9.36
N GLY A 464 -22.75 8.32 9.05
CA GLY A 464 -22.28 7.09 8.42
C GLY A 464 -22.61 7.00 6.93
N MET A 465 -22.25 5.87 6.31
CA MET A 465 -22.63 5.55 4.93
C MET A 465 -24.06 4.98 4.87
N PRO A 466 -24.92 5.42 3.94
CA PRO A 466 -26.33 5.01 3.83
C PRO A 466 -26.49 3.62 3.17
N MET A 467 -25.86 2.61 3.74
CA MET A 467 -25.78 1.26 3.17
C MET A 467 -27.14 0.56 3.05
N GLU A 468 -28.10 0.94 3.89
CA GLU A 468 -29.49 0.46 3.84
C GLU A 468 -30.20 0.79 2.52
N GLN A 469 -29.78 1.86 1.82
CA GLN A 469 -30.33 2.24 0.52
C GLN A 469 -29.78 1.41 -0.66
N LEU A 470 -28.79 0.56 -0.43
CA LEU A 470 -28.11 -0.23 -1.47
C LEU A 470 -28.63 -1.66 -1.61
N GLN A 471 -29.51 -2.11 -0.72
CA GLN A 471 -30.10 -3.46 -0.73
C GLN A 471 -29.07 -4.61 -0.88
N LEU A 472 -27.87 -4.40 -0.33
CA LEU A 472 -26.80 -5.39 -0.32
C LEU A 472 -27.18 -6.59 0.56
N GLY A 473 -26.62 -7.76 0.25
CA GLY A 473 -26.93 -9.03 0.93
C GLY A 473 -26.46 -9.10 2.39
N PRO A 474 -25.46 -9.95 2.74
CA PRO A 474 -25.03 -10.08 4.13
C PRO A 474 -24.52 -8.75 4.71
N PHE A 475 -24.93 -8.41 5.94
CA PHE A 475 -24.47 -7.21 6.68
C PHE A 475 -22.95 -7.02 6.67
N ARG A 476 -22.18 -8.12 6.68
CA ARG A 476 -20.71 -8.11 6.57
C ARG A 476 -20.20 -7.47 5.26
N HIS A 477 -20.90 -7.66 4.14
CA HIS A 477 -20.51 -7.09 2.84
C HIS A 477 -20.81 -5.58 2.84
N ALA A 478 -21.97 -5.17 3.34
CA ALA A 478 -22.32 -3.76 3.52
C ALA A 478 -21.30 -3.04 4.41
N LEU A 479 -20.86 -3.65 5.52
CA LEU A 479 -19.83 -3.07 6.40
C LEU A 479 -18.45 -2.94 5.71
N PHE A 480 -18.09 -3.86 4.81
CA PHE A 480 -16.84 -3.78 4.07
C PHE A 480 -16.87 -2.70 3.00
N GLN A 481 -17.94 -2.66 2.19
CA GLN A 481 -18.17 -1.64 1.17
C GLN A 481 -18.31 -0.23 1.78
N ALA A 482 -18.91 -0.09 2.95
CA ALA A 482 -18.92 1.17 3.71
C ALA A 482 -17.48 1.64 3.99
N ARG A 483 -16.64 0.80 4.61
CA ARG A 483 -15.24 1.14 4.90
C ARG A 483 -14.46 1.52 3.64
N ASN A 484 -14.61 0.76 2.55
CA ASN A 484 -13.94 1.08 1.28
C ASN A 484 -14.36 2.45 0.74
N ALA A 485 -15.67 2.76 0.78
CA ALA A 485 -16.19 4.05 0.34
C ALA A 485 -15.75 5.21 1.24
N GLU A 486 -15.66 5.00 2.55
CA GLU A 486 -15.19 6.00 3.52
C GLU A 486 -13.69 6.30 3.32
N GLU A 487 -12.86 5.27 3.13
CA GLU A 487 -11.43 5.43 2.81
C GLU A 487 -11.26 6.16 1.48
N ALA A 488 -11.97 5.73 0.43
CA ALA A 488 -11.93 6.38 -0.87
C ALA A 488 -12.37 7.84 -0.81
N LEU A 489 -13.33 8.20 0.06
CA LEU A 489 -13.78 9.59 0.23
C LEU A 489 -12.68 10.47 0.83
N LEU A 490 -11.97 9.97 1.85
CA LEU A 490 -10.79 10.65 2.39
C LEU A 490 -9.67 10.77 1.33
N VAL A 491 -9.40 9.70 0.59
CA VAL A 491 -8.37 9.69 -0.47
C VAL A 491 -8.70 10.73 -1.55
N ALA A 492 -9.96 10.82 -1.98
CA ALA A 492 -10.42 11.82 -2.94
C ALA A 492 -10.27 13.27 -2.42
N LEU A 493 -10.59 13.49 -1.15
CA LEU A 493 -10.42 14.78 -0.48
C LEU A 493 -8.93 15.17 -0.38
N ASN A 494 -8.09 14.25 0.08
CA ASN A 494 -6.65 14.45 0.18
C ASN A 494 -5.99 14.70 -1.18
N ALA A 495 -6.41 13.98 -2.22
CA ALA A 495 -5.92 14.19 -3.58
C ALA A 495 -6.23 15.60 -4.11
N CYS A 496 -7.39 16.19 -3.76
CA CYS A 496 -7.65 17.59 -4.06
C CYS A 496 -6.75 18.51 -3.22
N ALA A 497 -6.68 18.27 -1.90
CA ALA A 497 -5.94 19.12 -0.96
C ALA A 497 -4.43 19.19 -1.23
N ARG A 498 -3.84 18.10 -1.76
CA ARG A 498 -2.43 18.04 -2.17
C ARG A 498 -2.10 18.89 -3.40
N VAL A 499 -3.09 19.18 -4.27
CA VAL A 499 -2.90 20.02 -5.47
C VAL A 499 -3.27 21.48 -5.18
N THR A 500 -4.18 21.74 -4.24
CA THR A 500 -4.57 23.10 -3.84
C THR A 500 -3.68 23.68 -2.75
N GLU A 501 -2.99 22.83 -1.98
CA GLU A 501 -2.26 23.13 -0.74
C GLU A 501 -3.13 23.81 0.35
N GLN A 502 -4.47 23.71 0.24
CA GLN A 502 -5.41 24.32 1.18
C GLN A 502 -5.85 23.33 2.26
N VAL A 503 -6.04 23.84 3.49
CA VAL A 503 -6.53 23.02 4.61
C VAL A 503 -8.05 22.80 4.50
N SER A 504 -8.46 21.53 4.53
CA SER A 504 -9.85 21.08 4.51
C SER A 504 -10.48 21.15 5.90
N ALA A 505 -11.47 22.03 6.09
CA ALA A 505 -12.23 22.07 7.34
C ALA A 505 -13.13 20.83 7.49
N ILE A 506 -12.94 20.05 8.56
CA ILE A 506 -13.76 18.87 8.87
C ILE A 506 -14.63 19.17 10.08
N GLU A 507 -15.94 19.22 9.87
CA GLU A 507 -16.91 19.36 10.96
C GLU A 507 -17.11 17.99 11.63
N GLN A 508 -17.04 17.93 12.96
CA GLN A 508 -17.12 16.69 13.73
C GLN A 508 -18.29 16.75 14.72
N PRO A 509 -19.07 15.66 14.88
CA PRO A 509 -20.20 15.63 15.80
C PRO A 509 -19.76 15.67 17.27
N ASP A 510 -18.58 15.13 17.57
CA ASP A 510 -17.92 15.18 18.87
C ASP A 510 -16.38 15.04 18.70
N PRO A 511 -15.56 15.43 19.68
CA PRO A 511 -14.10 15.39 19.55
C PRO A 511 -13.49 14.00 19.32
N ALA A 512 -14.15 12.91 19.69
CA ALA A 512 -13.65 11.55 19.52
C ALA A 512 -14.10 10.90 18.20
N ALA A 513 -15.03 11.52 17.45
CA ALA A 513 -15.63 10.96 16.25
C ALA A 513 -14.59 10.55 15.19
N PHE A 514 -13.62 11.42 14.87
CA PHE A 514 -12.57 11.11 13.91
C PHE A 514 -11.65 9.98 14.40
N GLY A 515 -11.26 9.98 15.69
CA GLY A 515 -10.46 8.90 16.28
C GLY A 515 -11.17 7.55 16.27
N ALA A 516 -12.47 7.53 16.58
CA ALA A 516 -13.31 6.33 16.53
C ALA A 516 -13.48 5.81 15.09
N TRP A 517 -13.69 6.71 14.13
CA TRP A 517 -13.73 6.41 12.70
C TRP A 517 -12.42 5.76 12.23
N PHE A 518 -11.29 6.41 12.46
CA PHE A 518 -9.97 5.95 12.00
C PHE A 518 -9.58 4.60 12.63
N LYS A 519 -9.91 4.40 13.91
CA LYS A 519 -9.71 3.11 14.61
C LYS A 519 -10.55 1.97 14.01
N ARG A 520 -11.79 2.24 13.57
CA ARG A 520 -12.59 1.27 12.80
C ARG A 520 -11.96 0.96 11.44
N MET A 521 -11.35 1.96 10.80
CA MET A 521 -10.65 1.78 9.53
C MET A 521 -9.40 0.90 9.65
N GLN A 522 -8.60 1.06 10.70
CA GLN A 522 -7.42 0.22 10.96
C GLN A 522 -7.74 -1.22 11.40
N GLY A 523 -8.77 -1.41 12.22
CA GLY A 523 -9.03 -2.70 12.84
C GLY A 523 -7.97 -3.07 13.89
N GLN A 524 -7.65 -4.37 14.01
CA GLN A 524 -6.56 -4.84 14.88
C GLN A 524 -5.30 -5.06 14.04
N ARG A 525 -4.16 -4.49 14.46
CA ARG A 525 -2.88 -4.61 13.77
C ARG A 525 -2.43 -6.07 13.66
N THR A 526 -2.26 -6.56 12.44
CA THR A 526 -1.75 -7.90 12.11
C THR A 526 -0.48 -7.87 11.25
N SER A 527 -0.13 -6.73 10.66
CA SER A 527 1.08 -6.49 9.86
C SER A 527 1.65 -5.10 10.13
N GLY A 528 2.84 -4.81 9.59
CA GLY A 528 3.50 -3.50 9.68
C GLY A 528 2.98 -2.45 8.69
N GLU A 529 1.98 -2.77 7.87
CA GLU A 529 1.43 -1.83 6.88
C GLU A 529 0.29 -1.01 7.48
N SER A 530 0.43 0.33 7.42
CA SER A 530 -0.66 1.24 7.79
C SER A 530 -1.73 1.30 6.68
N VAL A 531 -2.99 1.51 7.07
CA VAL A 531 -4.12 1.70 6.14
C VAL A 531 -3.89 2.88 5.21
N LEU A 532 -4.53 2.87 4.04
CA LEU A 532 -4.34 3.93 3.04
C LEU A 532 -4.78 5.30 3.59
N ALA A 533 -5.86 5.32 4.39
CA ALA A 533 -6.32 6.50 5.12
C ALA A 533 -5.20 7.21 5.91
N ALA A 534 -4.23 6.46 6.46
CA ALA A 534 -3.13 7.04 7.24
C ALA A 534 -2.18 7.90 6.37
N SER A 535 -2.02 7.56 5.10
CA SER A 535 -1.24 8.35 4.13
C SER A 535 -2.01 9.53 3.51
N CYS A 536 -3.23 9.80 3.99
CA CYS A 536 -4.14 10.78 3.43
C CYS A 536 -4.67 11.79 4.47
N LEU A 537 -3.91 12.03 5.56
CA LEU A 537 -4.29 12.94 6.65
C LEU A 537 -3.70 14.35 6.52
N SER A 538 -2.93 14.61 5.46
CA SER A 538 -2.34 15.92 5.18
C SER A 538 -3.41 16.94 4.80
N PHE A 539 -3.18 18.20 5.16
CA PHE A 539 -4.08 19.32 4.93
C PHE A 539 -5.51 19.14 5.50
N LEU A 540 -5.68 18.47 6.64
CA LEU A 540 -6.96 18.42 7.37
C LEU A 540 -6.98 19.41 8.54
N ASP A 541 -8.12 20.06 8.79
CA ASP A 541 -8.39 20.74 10.07
C ASP A 541 -9.03 19.74 11.02
N LEU A 542 -8.23 19.28 11.99
CA LEU A 542 -8.60 18.38 13.08
C LEU A 542 -8.22 19.05 14.41
N SER A 543 -8.47 20.36 14.52
CA SER A 543 -8.23 21.12 15.74
C SER A 543 -9.16 20.65 16.88
N ALA A 544 -8.66 20.62 18.11
CA ALA A 544 -9.38 20.25 19.35
C ALA A 544 -10.00 18.83 19.40
N ILE A 545 -9.50 17.88 18.60
CA ILE A 545 -9.98 16.49 18.60
C ILE A 545 -9.30 15.61 19.65
N CYS A 546 -9.89 14.47 19.96
CA CYS A 546 -9.35 13.44 20.84
C CYS A 546 -8.89 12.20 20.04
N LEU A 547 -7.62 11.85 20.23
CA LEU A 547 -6.87 10.76 19.60
C LEU A 547 -6.19 9.85 20.64
N ASP A 548 -6.68 9.83 21.87
CA ASP A 548 -6.09 9.04 22.95
C ASP A 548 -5.91 7.57 22.59
N ILE A 549 -4.73 7.02 22.88
CA ILE A 549 -4.37 5.61 22.63
C ILE A 549 -4.56 5.21 21.14
N SER A 550 -4.47 6.16 20.22
CA SER A 550 -4.61 5.93 18.78
C SER A 550 -3.26 5.66 18.11
N ASP A 551 -3.30 4.93 17.00
CA ASP A 551 -2.10 4.47 16.29
C ASP A 551 -1.99 5.09 14.91
N PHE A 552 -1.11 6.07 14.77
CA PHE A 552 -0.83 6.81 13.53
C PHE A 552 0.57 6.53 12.99
N TYR A 553 1.18 5.38 13.31
CA TYR A 553 2.52 5.04 12.82
C TYR A 553 2.65 5.22 11.30
N GLY A 554 3.65 6.00 10.87
CA GLY A 554 3.90 6.29 9.46
C GLY A 554 2.77 7.05 8.74
N ALA A 555 1.87 7.72 9.48
CA ALA A 555 0.83 8.56 8.89
C ALA A 555 1.40 9.86 8.32
N ASP A 556 0.68 10.48 7.38
CA ASP A 556 1.03 11.77 6.80
C ASP A 556 0.01 12.84 7.21
N PHE A 557 0.43 13.74 8.10
CA PHE A 557 -0.26 14.94 8.60
C PHE A 557 0.38 16.24 8.08
N THR A 558 1.14 16.20 6.98
CA THR A 558 1.79 17.39 6.40
C THR A 558 0.79 18.54 6.27
N SER A 559 1.16 19.72 6.80
CA SER A 559 0.34 20.94 6.76
C SER A 559 -1.08 20.82 7.36
N ALA A 560 -1.36 19.77 8.13
CA ALA A 560 -2.61 19.64 8.88
C ALA A 560 -2.67 20.65 10.05
N LYS A 561 -3.88 20.98 10.50
CA LYS A 561 -4.09 21.69 11.76
C LYS A 561 -4.58 20.72 12.82
N LEU A 562 -3.78 20.61 13.86
CA LEU A 562 -3.91 19.74 15.02
C LEU A 562 -3.87 20.58 16.32
N ALA A 563 -4.17 21.88 16.24
CA ALA A 563 -4.11 22.80 17.36
C ALA A 563 -5.08 22.35 18.47
N MET A 564 -4.64 22.41 19.73
CA MET A 564 -5.39 21.98 20.91
C MET A 564 -5.84 20.51 20.90
N LEU A 565 -5.29 19.63 20.04
CA LEU A 565 -5.65 18.21 20.08
C LEU A 565 -5.30 17.57 21.43
N VAL A 566 -5.93 16.43 21.72
CA VAL A 566 -5.66 15.60 22.89
C VAL A 566 -5.29 14.20 22.41
N ALA A 567 -4.09 13.73 22.72
CA ALA A 567 -3.55 12.48 22.21
C ALA A 567 -2.64 11.78 23.23
N TYR A 568 -3.17 11.56 24.44
CA TYR A 568 -2.48 10.83 25.50
C TYR A 568 -2.12 9.42 25.03
N PHE A 569 -0.85 9.02 25.20
CA PHE A 569 -0.33 7.70 24.81
C PHE A 569 -0.50 7.33 23.32
N ALA A 570 -0.84 8.27 22.44
CA ALA A 570 -0.95 8.00 21.01
C ALA A 570 0.44 7.75 20.39
N THR A 571 0.50 6.97 19.30
CA THR A 571 1.75 6.77 18.55
C THR A 571 1.70 7.44 17.18
N PHE A 572 2.59 8.40 17.00
CA PHE A 572 2.90 9.09 15.75
C PHE A 572 4.32 8.72 15.26
N ALA A 573 4.90 7.61 15.71
CA ALA A 573 6.24 7.22 15.32
C ALA A 573 6.35 7.04 13.79
N HIS A 574 7.46 7.52 13.22
CA HIS A 574 7.72 7.60 11.76
C HIS A 574 6.70 8.43 10.94
N SER A 575 5.79 9.17 11.58
CA SER A 575 4.81 10.00 10.86
C SER A 575 5.43 11.26 10.27
N ASN A 576 4.89 11.74 9.16
CA ASN A 576 5.19 13.08 8.66
C ASN A 576 4.18 14.08 9.26
N LEU A 577 4.68 15.05 10.00
CA LEU A 577 3.96 16.16 10.65
C LEU A 577 4.67 17.49 10.31
N SER A 578 5.28 17.58 9.12
CA SER A 578 5.97 18.79 8.68
C SER A 578 4.98 19.91 8.38
N ASN A 579 5.32 21.13 8.79
CA ASN A 579 4.48 22.32 8.71
C ASN A 579 3.12 22.20 9.46
N THR A 580 2.91 21.16 10.28
CA THR A 580 1.67 20.95 11.02
C THR A 580 1.50 21.97 12.17
N ASP A 581 0.29 22.48 12.36
CA ASP A 581 -0.06 23.35 13.50
C ASP A 581 -0.47 22.49 14.70
N LEU A 582 0.38 22.42 15.73
CA LEU A 582 0.20 21.65 16.97
C LEU A 582 0.11 22.58 18.21
N ARG A 583 -0.28 23.85 18.02
CA ARG A 583 -0.32 24.83 19.11
C ARG A 583 -1.22 24.36 20.25
N GLY A 584 -0.68 24.31 21.47
CA GLY A 584 -1.41 23.84 22.66
C GLY A 584 -1.83 22.36 22.63
N ALA A 585 -1.34 21.55 21.67
CA ALA A 585 -1.66 20.13 21.60
C ALA A 585 -1.15 19.38 22.84
N THR A 586 -1.94 18.43 23.35
CA THR A 586 -1.59 17.57 24.47
C THR A 586 -1.13 16.21 23.97
N LEU A 587 0.17 15.95 24.10
CA LEU A 587 0.92 14.79 23.63
C LEU A 587 1.67 14.11 24.79
N GLU A 588 1.14 14.19 26.01
CA GLU A 588 1.74 13.55 27.18
C GLU A 588 1.89 12.04 26.93
N ARG A 589 3.12 11.55 27.13
CA ARG A 589 3.53 10.16 26.86
C ARG A 589 3.24 9.65 25.44
N ALA A 590 3.00 10.54 24.48
CA ALA A 590 2.89 10.15 23.08
C ALA A 590 4.24 9.62 22.55
N ASN A 591 4.17 8.71 21.58
CA ASN A 591 5.35 8.18 20.89
C ASN A 591 5.51 8.85 19.52
N LEU A 592 6.48 9.74 19.39
CA LEU A 592 6.86 10.51 18.20
C LEU A 592 8.27 10.10 17.71
N GLU A 593 8.72 8.87 18.02
CA GLU A 593 10.02 8.35 17.55
C GLU A 593 10.15 8.51 16.03
N ARG A 594 11.22 9.19 15.59
CA ARG A 594 11.55 9.43 14.17
C ARG A 594 10.44 10.09 13.35
N ALA A 595 9.49 10.78 14.00
CA ALA A 595 8.53 11.61 13.30
C ALA A 595 9.24 12.82 12.65
N ASN A 596 8.70 13.31 11.54
CA ASN A 596 9.15 14.55 10.91
C ASN A 596 8.25 15.72 11.33
N LEU A 597 8.71 16.58 12.21
CA LEU A 597 8.07 17.82 12.66
C LEU A 597 8.82 19.06 12.13
N GLU A 598 9.50 18.97 10.98
CA GLU A 598 10.14 20.13 10.33
C GLU A 598 9.14 21.28 10.20
N ARG A 599 9.52 22.48 10.68
CA ARG A 599 8.72 23.71 10.69
C ARG A 599 7.33 23.60 11.35
N ALA A 600 7.08 22.54 12.12
CA ALA A 600 5.83 22.38 12.86
C ALA A 600 5.70 23.46 13.96
N ASN A 601 4.46 23.85 14.26
CA ASN A 601 4.18 24.85 15.28
C ASN A 601 3.66 24.19 16.56
N LEU A 602 4.54 23.93 17.51
CA LEU A 602 4.26 23.38 18.84
C LEU A 602 4.22 24.45 19.95
N GLU A 603 3.92 25.72 19.64
CA GLU A 603 3.83 26.77 20.70
C GLU A 603 2.86 26.32 21.81
N ARG A 604 3.35 26.34 23.05
CA ARG A 604 2.63 25.92 24.28
C ARG A 604 2.11 24.48 24.28
N ALA A 605 2.57 23.62 23.37
CA ALA A 605 2.20 22.21 23.37
C ALA A 605 2.68 21.50 24.66
N HIS A 606 1.94 20.47 25.09
CA HIS A 606 2.15 19.74 26.33
C HIS A 606 2.60 18.30 26.04
N LEU A 607 3.92 18.07 26.04
CA LEU A 607 4.58 16.81 25.69
C LEU A 607 5.41 16.18 26.85
N PRO A 608 5.01 16.26 28.15
CA PRO A 608 5.82 15.65 29.21
C PRO A 608 5.90 14.13 29.00
N GLN A 609 7.09 13.57 29.28
CA GLN A 609 7.40 12.15 29.16
C GLN A 609 7.16 11.56 27.75
N ALA A 610 7.01 12.40 26.71
CA ALA A 610 6.89 11.94 25.32
C ALA A 610 8.19 11.33 24.80
N ASN A 611 8.07 10.32 23.95
CA ASN A 611 9.21 9.74 23.23
C ASN A 611 9.41 10.47 21.90
N LEU A 612 10.50 11.22 21.78
CA LEU A 612 10.87 12.06 20.62
C LEU A 612 12.24 11.62 20.07
N GLU A 613 12.60 10.34 20.23
CA GLU A 613 13.91 9.83 19.82
C GLU A 613 14.07 9.92 18.30
N GLY A 614 15.16 10.54 17.85
CA GLY A 614 15.46 10.72 16.42
C GLY A 614 14.44 11.58 15.67
N VAL A 615 13.58 12.33 16.37
CA VAL A 615 12.61 13.24 15.74
C VAL A 615 13.31 14.35 14.96
N ASN A 616 12.75 14.77 13.83
CA ASN A 616 13.16 16.00 13.15
C ASN A 616 12.27 17.16 13.60
N LEU A 617 12.86 18.22 14.14
CA LEU A 617 12.23 19.46 14.62
C LEU A 617 12.94 20.69 14.01
N GLU A 618 13.60 20.52 12.85
CA GLU A 618 14.32 21.60 12.18
C GLU A 618 13.38 22.78 11.87
N GLY A 619 13.76 23.99 12.28
CA GLY A 619 12.94 25.20 12.16
C GLY A 619 11.60 25.18 12.90
N ALA A 620 11.33 24.19 13.77
CA ALA A 620 10.06 24.08 14.49
C ALA A 620 9.91 25.17 15.57
N ASN A 621 8.67 25.58 15.84
CA ASN A 621 8.35 26.54 16.89
C ASN A 621 7.81 25.83 18.14
N LEU A 622 8.65 25.63 19.16
CA LEU A 622 8.35 25.04 20.46
C LEU A 622 8.25 26.08 21.59
N LYS A 623 8.02 27.37 21.25
CA LYS A 623 7.96 28.47 22.22
C LYS A 623 6.98 28.18 23.36
N GLY A 624 7.48 28.19 24.60
CA GLY A 624 6.70 27.91 25.81
C GLY A 624 6.13 26.48 25.91
N ALA A 625 6.59 25.52 25.10
CA ALA A 625 6.15 24.12 25.19
C ALA A 625 6.62 23.45 26.50
N ASN A 626 5.86 22.47 27.00
CA ASN A 626 6.26 21.63 28.12
C ASN A 626 6.79 20.28 27.62
N LEU A 627 8.05 19.98 27.87
CA LEU A 627 8.78 18.78 27.46
C LEU A 627 9.42 18.06 28.66
N GLU A 628 8.87 18.25 29.87
CA GLU A 628 9.42 17.69 31.11
C GLU A 628 9.63 16.16 31.00
N GLY A 629 10.88 15.72 31.20
CA GLY A 629 11.25 14.30 31.15
C GLY A 629 11.10 13.64 29.77
N ALA A 630 10.91 14.40 28.69
CA ALA A 630 10.80 13.85 27.33
C ALA A 630 12.16 13.28 26.81
N ASN A 631 12.08 12.33 25.89
CA ASN A 631 13.25 11.68 25.30
C ASN A 631 13.54 12.23 23.89
N LEU A 632 14.40 13.25 23.76
CA LEU A 632 14.87 13.84 22.50
C LEU A 632 16.27 13.31 22.07
N ARG A 633 16.59 12.06 22.42
CA ARG A 633 17.88 11.44 22.07
C ARG A 633 18.04 11.45 20.55
N ARG A 634 19.19 11.95 20.04
CA ARG A 634 19.48 12.09 18.59
C ARG A 634 18.46 12.91 17.78
N ALA A 635 17.63 13.73 18.42
CA ALA A 635 16.71 14.62 17.71
C ALA A 635 17.46 15.70 16.91
N ASN A 636 16.89 16.18 15.81
CA ASN A 636 17.37 17.36 15.10
C ASN A 636 16.52 18.58 15.46
N LEU A 637 17.08 19.59 16.10
CA LEU A 637 16.44 20.86 16.46
C LEU A 637 17.17 22.06 15.80
N GLY A 638 17.79 21.85 14.63
CA GLY A 638 18.48 22.92 13.90
C GLY A 638 17.58 24.14 13.67
N GLY A 639 18.01 25.33 14.08
CA GLY A 639 17.24 26.57 13.96
C GLY A 639 15.89 26.60 14.68
N ALA A 640 15.59 25.64 15.57
CA ALA A 640 14.29 25.56 16.24
C ALA A 640 14.12 26.69 17.27
N ASN A 641 12.90 27.23 17.38
CA ASN A 641 12.55 28.19 18.43
C ASN A 641 12.05 27.44 19.68
N VAL A 642 12.83 27.47 20.75
CA VAL A 642 12.58 26.79 22.02
C VAL A 642 12.51 27.82 23.19
N GLU A 643 12.24 29.09 22.87
CA GLU A 643 12.14 30.20 23.82
C GLU A 643 11.15 29.88 24.95
N ARG A 644 11.55 30.05 26.21
CA ARG A 644 10.75 29.80 27.43
C ARG A 644 10.17 28.38 27.58
N ALA A 645 10.62 27.40 26.80
CA ALA A 645 10.14 26.02 26.93
C ALA A 645 10.59 25.39 28.26
N ASN A 646 9.79 24.48 28.82
CA ASN A 646 10.18 23.66 29.95
C ASN A 646 10.84 22.37 29.46
N LEU A 647 12.15 22.28 29.62
CA LEU A 647 13.02 21.16 29.24
C LEU A 647 13.59 20.45 30.49
N GLU A 648 12.91 20.55 31.65
CA GLU A 648 13.38 19.92 32.88
C GLU A 648 13.51 18.40 32.70
N ARG A 649 14.66 17.84 33.10
CA ARG A 649 15.01 16.40 33.02
C ARG A 649 14.91 15.80 31.61
N VAL A 650 14.91 16.64 30.57
CA VAL A 650 14.85 16.16 29.18
C VAL A 650 16.12 15.42 28.77
N ASN A 651 16.02 14.39 27.95
CA ASN A 651 17.17 13.67 27.40
C ASN A 651 17.47 14.14 25.97
N LEU A 652 18.43 15.04 25.80
CA LEU A 652 18.93 15.57 24.52
C LEU A 652 20.25 14.90 24.07
N LYS A 653 20.56 13.69 24.58
CA LYS A 653 21.83 13.01 24.30
C LYS A 653 22.05 12.81 22.79
N GLY A 654 23.11 13.41 22.25
CA GLY A 654 23.47 13.37 20.84
C GLY A 654 22.50 14.11 19.90
N ALA A 655 21.66 15.02 20.42
CA ALA A 655 20.79 15.86 19.59
C ALA A 655 21.58 16.94 18.83
N ASN A 656 21.05 17.39 17.70
CA ASN A 656 21.52 18.60 17.01
C ASN A 656 20.72 19.80 17.50
N LEU A 657 21.37 20.84 18.01
CA LEU A 657 20.76 22.12 18.41
C LEU A 657 21.41 23.29 17.66
N GLU A 658 22.00 23.07 16.48
CA GLU A 658 22.70 24.11 15.74
C GLU A 658 21.78 25.32 15.47
N GLY A 659 22.18 26.51 15.92
CA GLY A 659 21.41 27.74 15.75
C GLY A 659 20.05 27.77 16.47
N ALA A 660 19.76 26.83 17.38
CA ALA A 660 18.51 26.82 18.13
C ALA A 660 18.40 28.01 19.11
N HIS A 661 17.19 28.53 19.29
CA HIS A 661 16.87 29.67 20.15
C HIS A 661 16.28 29.15 21.48
N LEU A 662 17.05 29.10 22.58
CA LEU A 662 16.62 28.57 23.88
C LEU A 662 16.50 29.67 24.97
N GLU A 663 16.20 30.90 24.57
CA GLU A 663 16.15 32.04 25.48
C GLU A 663 15.10 31.86 26.57
N GLY A 664 15.49 31.99 27.83
CA GLY A 664 14.63 31.76 29.00
C GLY A 664 14.14 30.32 29.19
N ALA A 665 14.65 29.33 28.45
CA ALA A 665 14.23 27.93 28.60
C ALA A 665 14.69 27.31 29.93
N ASN A 666 13.90 26.39 30.50
CA ASN A 666 14.24 25.68 31.73
C ASN A 666 14.85 24.31 31.44
N LEU A 667 16.18 24.19 31.43
CA LEU A 667 16.96 22.98 31.17
C LEU A 667 17.45 22.28 32.46
N ARG A 668 16.75 22.48 33.59
CA ARG A 668 17.15 21.90 34.89
C ARG A 668 17.27 20.38 34.81
N GLY A 669 18.43 19.82 35.11
CA GLY A 669 18.69 18.38 35.06
C GLY A 669 18.64 17.74 33.65
N ALA A 670 18.69 18.54 32.57
CA ALA A 670 18.69 18.03 31.20
C ALA A 670 19.99 17.29 30.83
N ASN A 671 19.90 16.23 30.03
CA ASN A 671 21.09 15.51 29.51
C ASN A 671 21.43 15.96 28.09
N LEU A 672 22.45 16.79 27.93
CA LEU A 672 22.97 17.32 26.66
C LEU A 672 24.23 16.57 26.19
N GLY A 673 24.48 15.36 26.72
CA GLY A 673 25.71 14.62 26.44
C GLY A 673 25.89 14.31 24.95
N GLY A 674 27.00 14.75 24.35
CA GLY A 674 27.26 14.55 22.93
C GLY A 674 26.44 15.41 21.96
N ALA A 675 25.62 16.35 22.44
CA ALA A 675 24.83 17.23 21.57
C ALA A 675 25.70 18.23 20.78
N ASN A 676 25.26 18.62 19.58
CA ASN A 676 25.82 19.76 18.85
C ASN A 676 25.17 21.04 19.35
N LEU A 677 25.95 22.00 19.85
CA LEU A 677 25.46 23.26 20.43
C LEU A 677 25.96 24.50 19.67
N GLU A 678 26.47 24.33 18.45
CA GLU A 678 27.00 25.42 17.63
C GLU A 678 25.93 26.50 17.38
N LYS A 679 26.30 27.78 17.49
CA LYS A 679 25.41 28.97 17.30
C LYS A 679 24.15 29.03 18.17
N ALA A 680 23.86 28.06 19.05
CA ALA A 680 22.66 28.03 19.87
C ALA A 680 22.64 29.16 20.92
N ASN A 681 21.51 29.86 21.06
CA ASN A 681 21.34 30.90 22.07
C ASN A 681 20.74 30.35 23.37
N PHE A 682 21.40 30.61 24.50
CA PHE A 682 20.97 30.18 25.85
C PHE A 682 20.75 31.38 26.77
N GLU A 683 20.46 32.57 26.23
CA GLU A 683 20.29 33.77 27.04
C GLU A 683 19.14 33.64 28.05
N GLY A 684 19.44 33.79 29.34
CA GLY A 684 18.45 33.62 30.42
C GLY A 684 18.00 32.18 30.68
N ALA A 685 18.54 31.17 29.99
CA ALA A 685 18.17 29.78 30.22
C ALA A 685 18.64 29.26 31.60
N ASN A 686 17.80 28.48 32.28
CA ASN A 686 18.16 27.81 33.53
C ASN A 686 18.84 26.47 33.24
N MET A 687 20.12 26.34 33.57
CA MET A 687 20.94 25.15 33.28
C MET A 687 21.34 24.36 34.55
N GLU A 688 20.65 24.57 35.67
CA GLU A 688 20.97 23.93 36.95
C GLU A 688 20.98 22.39 36.82
N GLY A 689 22.11 21.75 37.13
CA GLY A 689 22.25 20.29 37.07
C GLY A 689 22.25 19.67 35.66
N ALA A 690 22.33 20.46 34.58
CA ALA A 690 22.40 19.93 33.22
C ALA A 690 23.74 19.19 32.93
N GLU A 691 23.68 18.03 32.28
CA GLU A 691 24.85 17.23 31.92
C GLU A 691 25.38 17.56 30.50
N LEU A 692 26.61 18.07 30.38
CA LEU A 692 27.22 18.49 29.10
C LEU A 692 28.37 17.59 28.59
N LYS A 693 28.46 16.34 29.07
CA LYS A 693 29.60 15.45 28.76
C LYS A 693 29.76 15.24 27.25
N ALA A 694 30.90 15.68 26.71
CA ALA A 694 31.25 15.60 25.28
C ALA A 694 30.29 16.31 24.30
N ALA A 695 29.50 17.29 24.76
CA ALA A 695 28.81 18.22 23.85
C ALA A 695 29.85 18.96 22.97
N LYS A 696 29.56 19.11 21.68
CA LYS A 696 30.52 19.61 20.67
C LYS A 696 30.05 20.95 20.09
N PRO A 697 30.86 22.01 20.18
CA PRO A 697 30.90 23.06 19.17
C PRO A 697 31.88 22.66 18.05
N GLN A 698 31.57 22.88 16.77
CA GLN A 698 32.62 22.92 15.75
C GLN A 698 33.30 24.28 15.77
N ASP A 699 34.57 24.31 16.17
CA ASP A 699 35.51 25.38 15.76
C ASP A 699 37.00 24.96 15.83
N GLU A 700 37.34 23.80 16.42
CA GLU A 700 38.73 23.35 16.57
C GLU A 700 39.32 22.57 15.37
N ARG A 701 38.78 22.72 14.14
CA ARG A 701 39.36 22.06 12.94
C ARG A 701 39.62 22.92 11.72
N ASN A 702 39.06 24.13 11.60
CA ASN A 702 39.15 24.93 10.37
C ASN A 702 39.40 26.45 10.59
N GLN A 703 39.97 26.86 11.73
CA GLN A 703 40.39 28.27 11.95
C GLN A 703 41.84 28.38 12.42
N ALA A 704 42.77 28.18 11.48
CA ALA A 704 44.18 28.59 11.61
C ALA A 704 44.55 29.74 10.65
N GLU A 705 43.55 30.51 10.18
CA GLU A 705 43.75 31.73 9.40
C GLU A 705 42.50 32.63 9.51
N ARG A 706 42.72 33.95 9.61
CA ARG A 706 41.72 35.04 9.79
C ARG A 706 41.08 35.12 11.19
N GLY A 707 41.60 36.05 12.01
CA GLY A 707 41.06 36.35 13.33
C GLY A 707 39.76 37.15 13.29
N GLY A 708 38.71 36.61 13.90
CA GLY A 708 37.48 37.31 14.26
C GLY A 708 36.70 36.48 15.28
N LEU A 709 36.66 36.91 16.54
CA LEU A 709 36.26 36.12 17.71
C LEU A 709 34.82 35.56 17.67
N PRO A 710 34.61 34.23 17.58
CA PRO A 710 33.34 33.56 17.86
C PRO A 710 33.39 32.81 19.21
N GLY A 711 32.24 32.57 19.86
CA GLY A 711 32.17 31.69 21.05
C GLY A 711 32.12 32.36 22.43
N THR A 712 32.06 33.69 22.52
CA THR A 712 31.97 34.41 23.81
C THR A 712 30.73 34.07 24.63
N HIS A 713 29.59 33.74 23.99
CA HIS A 713 28.35 33.36 24.69
C HIS A 713 28.44 31.98 25.34
N LEU A 714 28.85 30.94 24.61
CA LEU A 714 28.97 29.59 25.17
C LEU A 714 30.04 29.54 26.28
N LEU A 715 31.17 30.22 26.11
CA LEU A 715 32.19 30.36 27.16
C LEU A 715 31.67 31.14 28.39
N ARG A 716 30.80 32.13 28.22
CA ARG A 716 30.14 32.86 29.31
C ARG A 716 29.11 31.98 30.04
N VAL A 717 28.37 31.12 29.33
CA VAL A 717 27.45 30.12 29.90
C VAL A 717 28.23 29.06 30.68
N LEU A 718 29.26 28.44 30.08
CA LEU A 718 30.13 27.46 30.74
C LEU A 718 30.88 28.05 31.95
N ARG A 719 31.29 29.33 31.90
CA ARG A 719 31.85 30.05 33.07
C ARG A 719 30.81 30.28 34.17
N ARG A 720 29.57 30.67 33.84
CA ARG A 720 28.47 30.78 34.81
C ARG A 720 28.14 29.44 35.47
N MET A 721 28.21 28.33 34.74
CA MET A 721 28.06 26.99 35.32
C MET A 721 29.21 26.65 36.28
N ARG A 722 30.48 26.85 35.89
CA ARG A 722 31.64 26.55 36.76
C ARG A 722 31.61 27.36 38.07
N ALA A 723 31.09 28.59 38.04
CA ALA A 723 30.92 29.40 39.26
C ALA A 723 29.93 28.79 40.28
N ASN A 724 28.94 28.01 39.82
CA ASN A 724 27.94 27.38 40.70
C ASN A 724 28.29 25.95 41.13
N VAL A 725 29.38 25.35 40.62
CA VAL A 725 29.82 23.99 41.01
C VAL A 725 30.64 24.01 42.31
N HIS A 726 31.19 25.15 42.73
CA HIS A 726 31.96 25.29 43.97
C HIS A 726 31.52 26.50 44.82
N SER A 727 30.50 26.28 45.66
CA SER A 727 30.23 27.13 46.82
C SER A 727 29.81 26.25 48.01
N PRO A 728 30.64 26.13 49.07
CA PRO A 728 30.23 25.48 50.30
C PRO A 728 29.17 26.32 51.02
N VAL A 729 28.18 25.66 51.63
CA VAL A 729 27.17 26.28 52.48
C VAL A 729 27.85 27.17 53.54
N ARG A 730 27.64 28.48 53.44
CA ARG A 730 27.95 29.43 54.52
C ARG A 730 26.65 29.98 55.11
N ASN A 731 26.50 29.75 56.41
CA ASN A 731 25.40 30.22 57.23
C ASN A 731 25.14 31.72 57.06
N PHE A 732 23.87 32.09 56.94
CA PHE A 732 23.41 33.42 57.34
C PHE A 732 22.25 33.28 58.35
N ARG A 733 22.59 33.45 59.64
CA ARG A 733 21.60 33.73 60.68
C ARG A 733 21.43 35.24 60.80
N GLN A 734 20.18 35.66 60.91
CA GLN A 734 19.70 36.90 61.55
C GLN A 734 20.22 38.25 61.01
N ARG A 735 19.26 39.09 60.59
CA ARG A 735 18.87 40.26 61.41
C ARG A 735 17.38 40.55 61.24
N HIS A 736 16.75 40.98 62.32
CA HIS A 736 15.33 41.34 62.38
C HIS A 736 15.10 42.71 61.73
N HIS A 737 13.88 42.94 61.23
CA HIS A 737 12.98 43.93 61.83
C HIS A 737 11.53 43.52 61.56
N ALA A 738 10.69 43.63 62.58
CA ALA A 738 9.27 43.30 62.52
C ALA A 738 8.45 44.55 62.83
N GLN A 739 7.25 44.66 62.26
CA GLN A 739 6.15 45.41 62.87
C GLN A 739 4.80 44.83 62.42
N SER A 740 4.01 44.43 63.42
CA SER A 740 2.60 44.04 63.37
C SER A 740 2.04 44.25 64.79
N PRO A 741 0.75 44.58 64.96
CA PRO A 741 -0.15 43.69 65.72
C PRO A 741 -1.59 43.65 65.14
N LEU A 742 -2.25 42.48 64.97
CA LEU A 742 -3.13 41.73 65.92
C LEU A 742 -4.53 42.38 66.17
N PRO A 743 -5.56 41.70 66.73
CA PRO A 743 -5.72 40.27 67.14
C PRO A 743 -7.00 39.57 66.53
N GLY A 744 -7.36 38.30 66.79
CA GLY A 744 -6.74 37.19 67.55
C GLY A 744 -7.72 36.03 67.88
N CYS A 745 -7.24 35.05 68.68
CA CYS A 745 -8.01 34.02 69.45
C CYS A 745 -8.73 32.87 68.67
N LEU A 746 -8.82 31.60 69.10
CA LEU A 746 -8.42 30.81 70.31
C LEU A 746 -8.28 29.30 69.88
N THR A 747 -7.15 28.59 70.07
CA THR A 747 -6.85 27.51 71.09
C THR A 747 -7.74 26.23 71.09
N LEU A 748 -7.34 25.00 71.50
CA LEU A 748 -6.27 24.45 72.39
C LEU A 748 -5.85 23.00 71.98
N ARG A 749 -4.65 22.56 72.46
CA ARG A 749 -4.18 21.18 72.82
C ARG A 749 -4.35 20.02 71.79
N GLY A 750 -3.40 19.12 71.54
CA GLY A 750 -2.09 18.83 72.13
C GLY A 750 -2.03 17.43 72.75
N PHE A 751 -1.09 16.58 72.33
CA PHE A 751 -0.12 15.87 73.20
C PHE A 751 0.98 15.15 72.38
N ARG A 752 2.17 14.95 72.98
CA ARG A 752 3.32 14.19 72.44
C ARG A 752 3.12 12.69 72.74
N SER A 753 3.66 11.73 71.99
CA SER A 753 5.07 11.23 71.93
C SER A 753 5.12 10.05 70.92
N GLY A 754 6.23 9.47 70.44
CA GLY A 754 7.67 9.59 70.71
C GLY A 754 8.31 8.18 70.79
N PHE A 755 9.51 7.99 70.20
CA PHE A 755 10.35 6.76 70.17
C PHE A 755 9.82 5.60 69.28
N THR A 756 10.41 5.30 68.11
CA THR A 756 11.70 4.63 67.77
C THR A 756 11.80 3.14 68.13
N THR A 757 12.02 2.26 67.14
CA THR A 757 13.26 1.46 66.93
C THR A 757 13.17 0.54 65.69
N GLU A 758 14.22 0.49 64.89
CA GLU A 758 14.52 -0.53 63.87
C GLU A 758 15.13 -1.82 64.51
N PRO A 759 15.74 -2.78 63.79
CA PRO A 759 15.35 -3.54 62.58
C PRO A 759 15.46 -5.08 62.78
N ARG A 760 15.05 -5.92 61.79
CA ARG A 760 15.90 -6.96 61.12
C ARG A 760 15.14 -8.03 60.30
N HIS A 761 15.63 -8.21 59.06
CA HIS A 761 15.85 -9.44 58.29
C HIS A 761 14.80 -10.57 58.05
N ARG A 762 14.55 -10.74 56.73
CA ARG A 762 14.67 -11.96 55.89
C ARG A 762 13.51 -12.98 55.75
N GLU A 763 13.27 -13.24 54.45
CA GLU A 763 12.86 -14.49 53.79
C GLU A 763 11.38 -14.81 53.48
N LYS A 764 11.19 -15.05 52.17
CA LYS A 764 10.34 -16.06 51.50
C LYS A 764 8.81 -15.90 51.42
N LEU A 765 8.40 -15.51 50.20
CA LEU A 765 7.48 -16.28 49.34
C LEU A 765 6.17 -16.82 49.96
N LYS A 766 5.05 -16.12 49.71
CA LYS A 766 4.08 -16.51 48.65
C LYS A 766 2.94 -15.50 48.52
N ALA A 767 2.20 -15.62 47.42
CA ALA A 767 1.12 -14.72 47.05
C ALA A 767 -0.12 -14.82 47.96
N GLN A 768 -0.80 -13.70 48.16
CA GLN A 768 -2.24 -13.62 47.84
C GLN A 768 -2.73 -12.16 47.71
N ARG A 769 -3.75 -11.98 46.86
CA ARG A 769 -4.52 -10.73 46.75
C ARG A 769 -5.42 -10.59 47.98
N ALA A 770 -5.51 -9.39 48.54
CA ALA A 770 -6.64 -8.97 49.36
C ALA A 770 -7.19 -7.64 48.82
N ARG A 771 -8.53 -7.54 48.74
CA ARG A 771 -9.24 -6.30 48.38
C ARG A 771 -9.19 -5.33 49.56
N VAL A 772 -9.19 -4.03 49.26
CA VAL A 772 -9.64 -3.01 50.23
C VAL A 772 -11.06 -2.58 49.85
N VAL A 773 -11.88 -2.46 50.88
CA VAL A 773 -13.32 -2.15 50.93
C VAL A 773 -13.53 -0.65 51.16
N VAL A 774 -14.60 -0.02 50.65
CA VAL A 774 -15.56 0.88 51.35
C VAL A 774 -16.77 1.22 50.40
N PRO A 775 -17.93 1.74 50.86
CA PRO A 775 -18.99 1.10 51.67
C PRO A 775 -20.38 0.97 50.97
N LEU A 776 -21.38 0.46 51.71
CA LEU A 776 -22.79 0.25 51.35
C LEU A 776 -23.74 1.36 51.85
N PHE A 777 -24.88 1.54 51.16
CA PHE A 777 -26.25 1.87 51.63
C PHE A 777 -27.21 1.69 50.41
N GLY A 778 -28.42 1.11 50.43
CA GLY A 778 -29.17 0.31 51.42
C GLY A 778 -30.48 -0.28 50.80
N GLU A 779 -31.01 -1.38 51.36
CA GLU A 779 -32.41 -1.92 51.34
C GLU A 779 -33.14 -2.16 49.96
N ILE A 780 -33.38 -3.40 49.46
CA ILE A 780 -34.46 -4.41 49.80
C ILE A 780 -35.90 -3.87 49.56
N PRO A 781 -36.92 -4.61 49.01
CA PRO A 781 -37.13 -6.05 48.73
C PRO A 781 -37.50 -6.35 47.23
N SER A 782 -38.17 -7.45 46.78
CA SER A 782 -38.01 -8.93 46.91
C SER A 782 -38.91 -9.68 45.86
N LEU A 783 -39.18 -11.00 46.00
CA LEU A 783 -40.08 -11.89 45.19
C LEU A 783 -39.62 -12.23 43.74
N GLY A 784 -39.66 -13.48 43.23
CA GLY A 784 -39.96 -14.77 43.88
C GLY A 784 -39.76 -16.02 42.99
N LYS A 785 -39.06 -17.04 43.55
CA LYS A 785 -39.23 -18.52 43.44
C LYS A 785 -39.61 -19.24 42.11
N PHE A 786 -38.64 -20.04 41.61
CA PHE A 786 -38.73 -21.45 41.09
C PHE A 786 -39.59 -21.79 39.84
N PRO A 787 -39.47 -23.00 39.22
CA PRO A 787 -38.42 -24.05 39.28
C PRO A 787 -37.82 -24.47 37.89
N PRO A 788 -36.80 -25.35 37.84
CA PRO A 788 -36.24 -25.92 36.61
C PRO A 788 -36.81 -27.31 36.29
N LEU A 789 -36.61 -27.82 35.05
CA LEU A 789 -36.61 -29.26 34.79
C LEU A 789 -35.74 -29.66 33.60
N SER A 790 -35.04 -30.80 33.78
CA SER A 790 -34.11 -31.41 32.85
C SER A 790 -34.71 -32.66 32.19
N LYS A 791 -33.99 -33.17 31.16
CA LYS A 791 -34.20 -34.43 30.43
C LYS A 791 -35.23 -34.40 29.29
N LEU A 792 -34.72 -34.59 28.07
CA LEU A 792 -34.99 -35.82 27.31
C LEU A 792 -33.86 -36.08 26.29
N LEU A 793 -33.31 -37.29 26.33
CA LEU A 793 -32.35 -37.87 25.38
C LEU A 793 -32.99 -39.15 24.85
N THR A 794 -33.08 -39.30 23.52
CA THR A 794 -33.13 -40.55 22.70
C THR A 794 -33.66 -40.17 21.30
N GLN A 795 -33.30 -40.79 20.17
CA GLN A 795 -32.27 -41.80 19.83
C GLN A 795 -32.08 -41.79 18.29
N ARG A 796 -30.85 -42.09 17.80
CA ARG A 796 -30.49 -42.83 16.55
C ARG A 796 -31.03 -42.30 15.18
N GLU A 797 -30.40 -42.50 14.03
CA GLU A 797 -29.08 -43.05 13.61
C GLU A 797 -28.76 -42.52 12.20
N GLY A 798 -27.48 -42.50 11.78
CA GLY A 798 -27.09 -42.10 10.42
C GLY A 798 -25.65 -41.56 10.32
N VAL A 799 -24.76 -42.32 9.71
CA VAL A 799 -23.29 -42.10 9.74
C VAL A 799 -22.78 -41.64 8.38
N HIS A 800 -21.90 -40.63 8.32
CA HIS A 800 -20.61 -40.74 7.60
C HIS A 800 -19.61 -39.66 8.06
N ARG A 801 -18.31 -40.02 8.06
CA ARG A 801 -17.23 -39.31 8.76
C ARG A 801 -16.41 -38.40 7.83
N TYR A 802 -16.05 -37.20 8.31
CA TYR A 802 -14.86 -36.46 7.87
C TYR A 802 -13.82 -36.46 8.99
N PRO A 803 -12.52 -36.67 8.71
CA PRO A 803 -11.46 -36.63 9.73
C PRO A 803 -11.02 -35.18 10.01
N GLN A 804 -10.96 -34.81 11.30
CA GLN A 804 -10.28 -33.59 11.75
C GLN A 804 -8.81 -33.85 12.11
N ARG A 805 -7.97 -32.81 11.94
CA ARG A 805 -6.79 -32.43 12.76
C ARG A 805 -6.35 -31.03 12.29
N GLY A 806 -6.12 -30.02 13.13
CA GLY A 806 -6.38 -29.88 14.56
C GLY A 806 -5.85 -28.54 15.11
N CYS A 807 -6.29 -28.15 16.32
CA CYS A 807 -5.90 -26.96 17.11
C CYS A 807 -6.26 -25.56 16.54
N SER A 808 -6.64 -24.57 17.34
CA SER A 808 -7.17 -24.58 18.71
C SER A 808 -7.84 -23.23 19.03
N GLN A 809 -9.15 -23.19 19.28
CA GLN A 809 -9.82 -22.02 19.85
C GLN A 809 -10.55 -22.41 21.14
N ARG A 810 -10.08 -21.88 22.28
CA ARG A 810 -10.89 -21.78 23.49
C ARG A 810 -11.42 -20.35 23.63
N GLN A 811 -12.68 -20.27 24.01
CA GLN A 811 -13.51 -19.07 24.03
C GLN A 811 -13.00 -18.04 25.04
N TYR A 812 -13.29 -16.76 24.77
CA TYR A 812 -14.05 -15.96 25.73
C TYR A 812 -15.13 -15.17 25.00
N ARG A 813 -16.40 -15.43 25.35
CA ARG A 813 -17.55 -14.58 25.04
C ARG A 813 -17.79 -13.73 26.29
N LEU A 814 -17.90 -12.42 26.14
CA LEU A 814 -18.72 -11.61 27.04
C LEU A 814 -19.41 -10.53 26.21
N ALA A 815 -20.68 -10.26 26.54
CA ALA A 815 -21.54 -9.37 25.77
C ALA A 815 -21.31 -7.90 26.14
N LEU A 816 -21.42 -7.01 25.16
CA LEU A 816 -21.66 -5.59 25.38
C LEU A 816 -23.16 -5.32 25.33
N LEU A 817 -23.64 -4.58 26.34
CA LEU A 817 -25.02 -4.13 26.47
C LEU A 817 -25.33 -3.04 25.44
N VAL A 818 -26.48 -3.15 24.77
CA VAL A 818 -27.08 -2.04 24.00
C VAL A 818 -28.17 -1.41 24.87
N HIS A 819 -28.11 -0.09 25.04
CA HIS A 819 -29.12 0.67 25.77
C HIS A 819 -30.38 0.87 24.91
N PRO A 820 -31.61 0.84 25.46
CA PRO A 820 -32.82 0.75 24.65
C PRO A 820 -33.35 2.11 24.16
N ALA A 821 -33.78 2.13 22.90
CA ALA A 821 -34.76 3.06 22.35
C ALA A 821 -35.57 2.33 21.26
N PHE A 822 -36.74 2.87 20.91
CA PHE A 822 -37.72 2.31 19.97
C PHE A 822 -38.54 1.11 20.46
N LYS A 823 -39.65 1.44 21.14
CA LYS A 823 -40.89 0.66 21.01
C LYS A 823 -41.41 0.80 19.58
N PHE A 824 -41.75 -0.31 18.93
CA PHE A 824 -42.70 -0.32 17.81
C PHE A 824 -44.00 -1.00 18.27
N PRO A 825 -45.18 -0.54 17.81
CA PRO A 825 -46.45 -1.18 18.12
C PRO A 825 -46.64 -2.45 17.30
N GLU A 826 -47.33 -3.42 17.90
CA GLU A 826 -47.75 -4.64 17.22
C GLU A 826 -48.73 -4.32 16.08
N ARG A 827 -48.52 -4.94 14.92
CA ARG A 827 -49.61 -5.29 14.00
C ARG A 827 -49.46 -6.72 13.51
N HIS A 828 -50.49 -7.50 13.81
CA HIS A 828 -50.72 -8.86 13.35
C HIS A 828 -50.90 -8.94 11.82
N VAL A 829 -50.47 -10.08 11.26
CA VAL A 829 -51.18 -10.91 10.24
C VAL A 829 -51.55 -10.19 8.92
N SER A 830 -51.19 -10.70 7.73
CA SER A 830 -51.16 -12.10 7.29
C SER A 830 -49.94 -12.48 6.45
#